data_AF-C7SCV3-F1
#
_entry.id   AF-C7SCV3-F1
#
_cell.length_a   1.000
_cell.length_b   1.000
_cell.length_c   1.000
_cell.angle_alpha   90.00
_cell.angle_beta   90.00
_cell.angle_gamma   90.00
#
_symmetry.space_group_name_H-M   'P 1'
#
loop_
_entity.id
_entity.type
_entity.pdbx_description
1 polymer ?
#
loop_
_entity_poly.entity_id
_entity_poly.type
_entity_poly.pdbx_seq_one_letter_code
_entity_poly.pdbx_strand_id
1 'polypeptide(L)'
;SPTQKCVMTSQNHGFAVDANMLPYDWKVLFTNANDKSNEGIIHTSRPFFSVQFHPEHTSGPMDLECLFDVFIQVVKAGQTEGIQPGDYFERKKMHKLIILKNVYLFVDCWQTFQLPLNFFKGYLQSLISDKLVSITKPIHSFTPKKVLIIGSGGLSIGQAGEFDYSGSQAIKALKEEHIQTVLINPNIATVQTSKGLADKVYFLPLTPEYVRQVIRSERPDGVLLTKVKLIGTNAVVNKCYFRFGGQTALNCGVELDKSNVFAEYGCHILGTPIQSIIETEDRKLFADKIYEIGEKVAPSVAVDSVAKALEAAQQLGFPVMARAAFSLGGLGSGFANSETELKNLALQAFAHSNQLIIDKSLKGWKEVEYEVVRDAYDNCITVCNMENVDPLGIHTGESIVVAPSQTLSSKEYNMLRSCALKVIRHFGIVGECNIQYALNPKTEEYYIIEVNARLSRSSALASKATGYPLAYVAAKLALGKALPTINNSVTGKTTACFEPSLDYCVVKIPRWDLKKFLRVSPKIGSSMKSVGEVMAIGRKFEEAFQKALRMVDEACIGFDPYGEQVTEQDLSEPTDKRMFVVAAALKNGYTVERLYELTKIDAWFLQKMKNIVDLNTYLEGFGQRDLTRDIILKAKQYGFSDKQIGTLTCLMTSKLKYPSPRSKIRRISNRTIFKANNKAKNISSVAQAVKSTELAVRHQREEFNLIPYVKQIDTVAAEWPAETNYLYLTYNGTTHDLEFPGDHTMVIGSGVYRIGSSVEFDWCAVSCLSELRKLGRKTIMVNYNPETVSTDYDICDRLYFEEISFEVVMDIYN
;
A
#
# COMPACT_ATOMS: atom_id res chain seq x y z
N SER A 1 -14.34 -24.02 -7.95
CA SER A 1 -13.66 -24.56 -9.16
C SER A 1 -12.69 -25.67 -8.72
N PRO A 2 -12.55 -26.77 -9.48
CA PRO A 2 -11.58 -27.83 -9.18
C PRO A 2 -10.12 -27.34 -9.12
N THR A 3 -9.80 -26.27 -9.86
CA THR A 3 -8.42 -25.73 -9.95
C THR A 3 -8.12 -24.66 -8.90
N GLN A 4 -9.14 -24.03 -8.30
CA GLN A 4 -9.03 -22.83 -7.44
C GLN A 4 -8.23 -21.66 -8.07
N LYS A 5 -7.95 -21.71 -9.37
CA LYS A 5 -7.24 -20.66 -10.11
C LYS A 5 -8.22 -19.54 -10.48
N CYS A 6 -7.77 -18.30 -10.32
CA CYS A 6 -8.46 -17.07 -10.67
C CYS A 6 -7.45 -16.10 -11.31
N VAL A 7 -7.95 -15.28 -12.23
CA VAL A 7 -7.17 -14.36 -13.06
C VAL A 7 -7.91 -13.03 -13.13
N MET A 8 -7.17 -11.93 -13.18
CA MET A 8 -7.75 -10.59 -13.31
C MET A 8 -7.98 -10.27 -14.79
N THR A 9 -9.11 -9.65 -15.11
CA THR A 9 -9.53 -9.40 -16.50
C THR A 9 -10.14 -8.03 -16.66
N SER A 10 -9.89 -7.36 -17.79
CA SER A 10 -10.66 -6.19 -18.22
C SER A 10 -11.94 -6.63 -18.95
N GLN A 11 -13.06 -6.00 -18.60
CA GLN A 11 -14.38 -6.32 -19.14
C GLN A 11 -15.14 -5.05 -19.48
N ASN A 12 -15.94 -5.09 -20.55
CA ASN A 12 -16.85 -4.01 -20.91
C ASN A 12 -18.02 -4.55 -21.76
N HIS A 13 -18.96 -5.23 -21.11
CA HIS A 13 -20.15 -5.79 -21.75
C HIS A 13 -21.37 -5.67 -20.84
N GLY A 14 -22.57 -5.61 -21.44
CA GLY A 14 -23.85 -5.56 -20.72
C GLY A 14 -24.75 -6.79 -20.93
N PHE A 15 -24.26 -7.78 -21.69
CA PHE A 15 -24.93 -9.05 -21.97
C PHE A 15 -23.99 -10.20 -21.65
N ALA A 16 -24.54 -11.34 -21.23
CA ALA A 16 -23.78 -12.55 -20.94
C ALA A 16 -24.46 -13.78 -21.54
N VAL A 17 -23.66 -14.81 -21.84
CA VAL A 17 -24.16 -16.11 -22.33
C VAL A 17 -24.73 -16.91 -21.16
N ASP A 18 -25.93 -17.48 -21.31
CA ASP A 18 -26.48 -18.39 -20.31
C ASP A 18 -25.79 -19.76 -20.38
N ALA A 19 -24.99 -20.06 -19.37
CA ALA A 19 -24.27 -21.33 -19.23
C ALA A 19 -25.19 -22.56 -19.18
N ASN A 20 -26.47 -22.41 -18.76
CA ASN A 20 -27.42 -23.52 -18.68
C ASN A 20 -28.04 -23.89 -20.04
N MET A 21 -27.94 -23.00 -21.03
CA MET A 21 -28.49 -23.20 -22.37
C MET A 21 -27.42 -23.62 -23.39
N LEU A 22 -26.21 -23.96 -22.93
CA LEU A 22 -25.14 -24.41 -23.82
C LEU A 22 -25.48 -25.78 -24.44
N PRO A 23 -25.31 -25.95 -25.77
CA PRO A 23 -25.45 -27.26 -26.41
C PRO A 23 -24.44 -28.28 -25.84
N TYR A 24 -24.75 -29.59 -25.97
CA TYR A 24 -23.98 -30.68 -25.33
C TYR A 24 -22.51 -30.76 -25.77
N ASP A 25 -22.17 -30.20 -26.92
CA ASP A 25 -20.83 -30.14 -27.50
C ASP A 25 -20.02 -28.92 -27.04
N TRP A 26 -20.60 -28.04 -26.21
CA TRP A 26 -19.95 -26.89 -25.59
C TRP A 26 -19.84 -27.04 -24.07
N LYS A 27 -18.82 -26.41 -23.51
CA LYS A 27 -18.58 -26.35 -22.06
C LYS A 27 -18.18 -24.94 -21.66
N VAL A 28 -18.49 -24.59 -20.40
CA VAL A 28 -17.98 -23.39 -19.76
C VAL A 28 -16.46 -23.51 -19.59
N LEU A 29 -15.74 -22.45 -19.99
CA LEU A 29 -14.29 -22.35 -19.87
C LEU A 29 -13.89 -21.47 -18.68
N PHE A 30 -14.53 -20.31 -18.53
CA PHE A 30 -14.31 -19.38 -17.43
C PHE A 30 -15.64 -18.98 -16.79
N THR A 31 -15.58 -18.61 -15.51
CA THR A 31 -16.74 -18.17 -14.74
C THR A 31 -16.32 -17.00 -13.87
N ASN A 32 -17.16 -15.98 -13.80
CA ASN A 32 -16.92 -14.81 -12.98
C ASN A 32 -16.90 -15.19 -11.50
N ALA A 33 -15.87 -14.75 -10.76
CA ALA A 33 -15.73 -15.11 -9.35
C ALA A 33 -16.77 -14.42 -8.46
N ASN A 34 -17.30 -13.25 -8.87
CA ASN A 34 -18.22 -12.42 -8.11
C ASN A 34 -19.68 -12.83 -8.36
N ASP A 35 -20.16 -12.72 -9.60
CA ASP A 35 -21.60 -12.90 -9.93
C ASP A 35 -21.96 -14.27 -10.53
N LYS A 36 -20.95 -15.12 -10.79
CA LYS A 36 -21.08 -16.46 -11.39
C LYS A 36 -21.54 -16.49 -12.84
N SER A 37 -21.55 -15.36 -13.54
CA SER A 37 -21.81 -15.29 -14.97
C SER A 37 -20.75 -16.04 -15.80
N ASN A 38 -21.11 -16.44 -17.03
CA ASN A 38 -20.22 -17.16 -17.92
C ASN A 38 -19.21 -16.21 -18.58
N GLU A 39 -17.92 -16.53 -18.45
CA GLU A 39 -16.82 -15.69 -18.93
C GLU A 39 -16.06 -16.28 -20.12
N GLY A 40 -16.50 -17.44 -20.61
CA GLY A 40 -15.93 -18.07 -21.78
C GLY A 40 -16.46 -19.46 -22.02
N ILE A 41 -16.41 -19.89 -23.26
CA ILE A 41 -16.91 -21.19 -23.71
C ILE A 41 -15.88 -21.90 -24.58
N ILE A 42 -15.89 -23.23 -24.54
CA ILE A 42 -15.00 -24.08 -25.31
C ILE A 42 -15.78 -25.26 -25.92
N HIS A 43 -15.48 -25.58 -27.18
CA HIS A 43 -16.05 -26.74 -27.84
C HIS A 43 -15.30 -28.02 -27.42
N THR A 44 -16.02 -29.11 -27.22
CA THR A 44 -15.50 -30.39 -26.72
C THR A 44 -14.52 -31.13 -27.65
N SER A 45 -14.70 -31.03 -28.97
CA SER A 45 -13.85 -31.67 -29.97
C SER A 45 -13.20 -30.73 -30.97
N ARG A 46 -13.82 -29.58 -31.28
CA ARG A 46 -13.32 -28.63 -32.28
C ARG A 46 -12.42 -27.56 -31.65
N PRO A 47 -11.50 -26.96 -32.41
CA PRO A 47 -10.61 -25.91 -31.94
C PRO A 47 -11.31 -24.54 -31.74
N PHE A 48 -12.53 -24.53 -31.19
CA PHE A 48 -13.30 -23.32 -30.97
C PHE A 48 -13.33 -22.99 -29.48
N PHE A 49 -12.92 -21.78 -29.14
CA PHE A 49 -13.15 -21.19 -27.83
C PHE A 49 -13.45 -19.70 -27.98
N SER A 50 -14.08 -19.13 -26.97
CA SER A 50 -14.34 -17.71 -26.86
C SER A 50 -14.23 -17.31 -25.39
N VAL A 51 -13.88 -16.05 -25.16
CA VAL A 51 -13.83 -15.42 -23.84
C VAL A 51 -14.70 -14.16 -23.87
N GLN A 52 -15.29 -13.82 -22.74
CA GLN A 52 -16.19 -12.68 -22.59
C GLN A 52 -15.43 -11.39 -22.25
N PHE A 53 -14.24 -11.52 -21.64
CA PHE A 53 -13.31 -10.45 -21.32
C PHE A 53 -12.34 -10.13 -22.49
N HIS A 54 -11.53 -9.08 -22.32
CA HIS A 54 -10.60 -8.57 -23.32
C HIS A 54 -9.14 -8.97 -23.03
N PRO A 55 -8.62 -10.10 -23.55
CA PRO A 55 -7.23 -10.52 -23.31
C PRO A 55 -6.18 -9.59 -23.95
N GLU A 56 -6.57 -8.76 -24.91
CA GLU A 56 -5.75 -7.70 -25.52
C GLU A 56 -5.53 -6.49 -24.59
N HIS A 57 -6.24 -6.45 -23.45
CA HIS A 57 -6.15 -5.40 -22.43
C HIS A 57 -6.31 -3.97 -22.98
N THR A 58 -5.32 -3.08 -22.93
CA THR A 58 -5.38 -1.70 -23.49
C THR A 58 -6.65 -0.85 -23.19
N SER A 59 -7.09 -0.63 -21.95
CA SER A 59 -6.40 -0.71 -20.66
C SER A 59 -6.80 -1.93 -19.82
N GLY A 60 -5.88 -2.45 -19.02
CA GLY A 60 -6.18 -3.51 -18.04
C GLY A 60 -5.00 -4.45 -17.78
N PRO A 61 -5.20 -5.47 -16.93
CA PRO A 61 -4.17 -6.45 -16.60
C PRO A 61 -3.79 -7.30 -17.82
N MET A 62 -2.50 -7.56 -17.99
CA MET A 62 -1.93 -8.34 -19.12
C MET A 62 -1.93 -9.86 -18.87
N ASP A 63 -2.72 -10.33 -17.89
CA ASP A 63 -2.59 -11.67 -17.30
C ASP A 63 -3.01 -12.81 -18.26
N LEU A 64 -3.75 -12.50 -19.32
CA LEU A 64 -4.34 -13.48 -20.26
C LEU A 64 -3.94 -13.30 -21.73
N GLU A 65 -2.88 -12.53 -22.01
CA GLU A 65 -2.31 -12.43 -23.37
C GLU A 65 -1.92 -13.81 -23.94
N CYS A 66 -1.60 -14.78 -23.08
CA CYS A 66 -1.27 -16.14 -23.47
C CYS A 66 -2.38 -16.85 -24.27
N LEU A 67 -3.63 -16.37 -24.23
CA LEU A 67 -4.71 -16.89 -25.06
C LEU A 67 -4.47 -16.65 -26.56
N PHE A 68 -3.73 -15.59 -26.94
CA PHE A 68 -3.29 -15.38 -28.32
C PHE A 68 -2.25 -16.43 -28.75
N ASP A 69 -1.31 -16.80 -27.86
CA ASP A 69 -0.38 -17.90 -28.13
C ASP A 69 -1.13 -19.20 -28.40
N VAL A 70 -2.14 -19.51 -27.57
CA VAL A 70 -2.98 -20.70 -27.72
C VAL A 70 -3.66 -20.67 -29.09
N PHE A 71 -4.28 -19.55 -29.45
CA PHE A 71 -4.91 -19.39 -30.76
C PHE A 71 -3.93 -19.63 -31.91
N ILE A 72 -2.73 -19.02 -31.87
CA ILE A 72 -1.70 -19.19 -32.91
C ILE A 72 -1.23 -20.65 -33.00
N GLN A 73 -1.03 -21.32 -31.86
CA GLN A 73 -0.61 -22.73 -31.82
C GLN A 73 -1.66 -23.65 -32.44
N VAL A 74 -2.94 -23.40 -32.15
CA VAL A 74 -4.08 -24.13 -32.72
C VAL A 74 -4.15 -23.95 -34.23
N VAL A 75 -3.96 -22.74 -34.74
CA VAL A 75 -3.93 -22.46 -36.19
C VAL A 75 -2.75 -23.18 -36.86
N LYS A 76 -1.56 -23.13 -36.27
CA LYS A 76 -0.37 -23.84 -36.79
C LYS A 76 -0.58 -25.35 -36.85
N ALA A 77 -1.15 -25.94 -35.79
CA ALA A 77 -1.47 -27.36 -35.75
C ALA A 77 -2.47 -27.76 -36.86
N GLY A 78 -3.46 -26.90 -37.12
CA GLY A 78 -4.42 -27.10 -38.22
C GLY A 78 -3.80 -27.00 -39.62
N GLN A 79 -2.76 -26.17 -39.80
CA GLN A 79 -2.07 -26.02 -41.10
C GLN A 79 -1.15 -27.22 -41.42
N THR A 80 -0.50 -27.80 -40.41
CA THR A 80 0.40 -28.95 -40.60
C THR A 80 -0.29 -30.22 -41.10
N GLU A 81 -1.61 -30.36 -40.90
CA GLU A 81 -2.38 -31.51 -41.42
C GLU A 81 -2.96 -31.29 -42.84
N GLY A 82 -2.76 -30.10 -43.42
CA GLY A 82 -2.89 -29.88 -44.86
C GLY A 82 -1.69 -30.41 -45.66
N ILE A 83 -0.65 -30.89 -44.97
CA ILE A 83 0.58 -31.45 -45.53
C ILE A 83 0.65 -32.92 -45.11
N GLN A 84 0.79 -33.80 -46.11
CA GLN A 84 0.80 -35.26 -45.99
C GLN A 84 1.68 -35.76 -44.82
N PRO A 85 1.29 -36.83 -44.10
CA PRO A 85 2.05 -37.38 -42.99
C PRO A 85 3.31 -38.10 -43.51
N GLY A 86 4.45 -37.41 -43.42
CA GLY A 86 5.76 -37.96 -43.79
C GLY A 86 6.95 -37.34 -43.07
N ASP A 87 6.88 -36.10 -42.58
CA ASP A 87 8.05 -35.41 -42.02
C ASP A 87 7.70 -34.58 -40.79
N TYR A 88 7.67 -35.19 -39.59
CA TYR A 88 8.16 -34.51 -38.38
C TYR A 88 8.30 -35.39 -37.12
N PHE A 89 7.74 -36.61 -37.08
CA PHE A 89 7.59 -37.37 -35.82
C PHE A 89 8.47 -38.61 -35.63
N GLU A 90 9.61 -38.73 -36.32
CA GLU A 90 10.44 -39.96 -36.27
C GLU A 90 11.93 -39.73 -35.93
N ARG A 91 12.31 -38.77 -35.06
CA ARG A 91 13.73 -38.68 -34.63
C ARG A 91 14.14 -38.42 -33.18
N LYS A 92 13.26 -38.36 -32.16
CA LYS A 92 13.80 -38.06 -30.80
C LYS A 92 13.32 -38.82 -29.56
N LYS A 93 12.48 -39.86 -29.63
CA LYS A 93 12.08 -40.54 -28.37
C LYS A 93 11.76 -42.04 -28.36
N MET A 94 12.18 -42.82 -29.36
CA MET A 94 12.05 -44.29 -29.35
C MET A 94 13.32 -44.95 -29.85
N HIS A 95 14.33 -45.08 -28.99
CA HIS A 95 15.50 -45.95 -29.24
C HIS A 95 15.84 -46.81 -28.01
N LYS A 96 14.83 -47.23 -27.26
CA LYS A 96 15.01 -48.21 -26.18
C LYS A 96 13.68 -48.84 -25.78
N LEU A 97 13.05 -49.60 -26.68
CA LEU A 97 12.31 -50.83 -26.35
C LEU A 97 11.72 -51.44 -27.62
N ILE A 98 11.67 -52.77 -27.64
CA ILE A 98 10.96 -53.63 -28.60
C ILE A 98 11.77 -53.98 -29.86
N ILE A 99 12.78 -54.82 -29.62
CA ILE A 99 13.10 -55.93 -30.54
C ILE A 99 12.12 -57.05 -30.17
N LEU A 100 11.21 -57.44 -31.07
CA LEU A 100 10.81 -58.83 -31.38
C LEU A 100 9.46 -58.93 -32.12
N LYS A 101 9.56 -59.59 -33.28
CA LYS A 101 8.58 -60.45 -33.98
C LYS A 101 7.61 -59.83 -35.01
N ASN A 102 7.98 -60.11 -36.27
CA ASN A 102 7.16 -60.30 -37.47
C ASN A 102 5.81 -61.00 -37.21
N VAL A 103 4.75 -60.55 -37.90
CA VAL A 103 3.93 -61.34 -38.85
C VAL A 103 3.21 -60.39 -39.83
N TYR A 104 3.19 -60.80 -41.10
CA TYR A 104 2.54 -60.22 -42.30
C TYR A 104 1.00 -60.14 -42.21
N LEU A 105 0.38 -59.15 -42.88
CA LEU A 105 -0.50 -59.35 -44.05
C LEU A 105 -1.15 -58.02 -44.52
N PHE A 106 -0.97 -57.75 -45.82
CA PHE A 106 -1.75 -56.80 -46.63
C PHE A 106 -3.18 -57.31 -46.82
N VAL A 107 -4.16 -56.39 -46.93
CA VAL A 107 -5.23 -56.31 -47.96
C VAL A 107 -6.37 -55.38 -47.50
N ASP A 108 -6.61 -54.36 -48.31
CA ASP A 108 -7.85 -53.62 -48.61
C ASP A 108 -8.84 -53.21 -47.51
N CYS A 109 -8.87 -51.90 -47.26
CA CYS A 109 -10.13 -51.14 -47.26
C CYS A 109 -9.86 -49.67 -47.61
N TRP A 110 -9.98 -49.37 -48.90
CA TRP A 110 -10.04 -48.01 -49.42
C TRP A 110 -11.50 -47.57 -49.42
N GLN A 111 -12.01 -47.12 -48.27
CA GLN A 111 -13.26 -46.35 -48.19
C GLN A 111 -13.36 -45.65 -46.84
N THR A 112 -13.67 -44.34 -46.90
CA THR A 112 -13.89 -43.40 -45.80
C THR A 112 -12.66 -42.95 -45.00
N PHE A 113 -11.87 -42.03 -45.59
CA PHE A 113 -10.97 -41.16 -44.84
C PHE A 113 -11.79 -40.16 -44.01
N GLN A 114 -12.21 -40.54 -42.81
CA GLN A 114 -12.52 -39.62 -41.73
C GLN A 114 -11.34 -39.62 -40.75
N LEU A 115 -10.37 -38.70 -40.92
CA LEU A 115 -9.42 -38.34 -39.87
C LEU A 115 -9.03 -36.85 -40.01
N PRO A 116 -8.86 -36.06 -38.91
CA PRO A 116 -8.98 -36.44 -37.51
C PRO A 116 -9.78 -35.43 -36.66
N LEU A 117 -11.12 -35.53 -36.62
CA LEU A 117 -11.94 -34.85 -35.58
C LEU A 117 -11.60 -35.30 -34.15
N ASN A 118 -10.89 -36.44 -34.01
CA ASN A 118 -10.37 -36.95 -32.74
C ASN A 118 -9.02 -36.35 -32.32
N PHE A 119 -8.27 -35.65 -33.19
CA PHE A 119 -6.97 -35.06 -32.83
C PHE A 119 -7.12 -33.86 -31.90
N PHE A 120 -8.06 -32.96 -32.21
CA PHE A 120 -8.33 -31.78 -31.39
C PHE A 120 -9.11 -32.09 -30.10
N LYS A 121 -9.65 -33.31 -29.96
CA LYS A 121 -10.41 -33.72 -28.79
C LYS A 121 -9.51 -33.71 -27.56
N GLY A 122 -9.69 -32.69 -26.72
CA GLY A 122 -8.87 -32.46 -25.53
C GLY A 122 -7.54 -31.74 -25.78
N TYR A 123 -7.10 -31.54 -27.03
CA TYR A 123 -5.85 -30.82 -27.34
C TYR A 123 -5.94 -29.34 -26.94
N LEU A 124 -7.00 -28.65 -27.35
CA LEU A 124 -7.23 -27.25 -26.99
C LEU A 124 -7.34 -27.07 -25.46
N GLN A 125 -8.05 -27.99 -24.79
CA GLN A 125 -8.18 -27.97 -23.34
C GLN A 125 -6.84 -28.23 -22.64
N SER A 126 -5.99 -29.12 -23.19
CA SER A 126 -4.61 -29.32 -22.72
C SER A 126 -3.79 -28.03 -22.88
N LEU A 127 -3.77 -27.40 -24.05
CA LEU A 127 -2.99 -26.18 -24.29
C LEU A 127 -3.38 -25.03 -23.33
N ILE A 128 -4.69 -24.82 -23.15
CA ILE A 128 -5.19 -23.81 -22.23
C ILE A 128 -4.83 -24.18 -20.78
N SER A 129 -4.97 -25.45 -20.40
CA SER A 129 -4.59 -25.91 -19.06
C SER A 129 -3.08 -25.79 -18.84
N ASP A 130 -2.24 -26.11 -19.82
CA ASP A 130 -0.78 -26.01 -19.71
C ASP A 130 -0.31 -24.55 -19.56
N LYS A 131 -1.02 -23.61 -20.19
CA LYS A 131 -0.73 -22.16 -20.11
C LYS A 131 -1.29 -21.50 -18.85
N LEU A 132 -2.48 -21.89 -18.39
CA LEU A 132 -3.18 -21.24 -17.26
C LEU A 132 -3.01 -21.97 -15.92
N VAL A 133 -2.84 -23.28 -15.99
CA VAL A 133 -2.66 -24.18 -14.84
C VAL A 133 -1.25 -24.73 -14.92
N SER A 134 -0.27 -23.94 -14.45
CA SER A 134 0.93 -24.58 -13.94
C SER A 134 0.44 -25.44 -12.77
N ILE A 135 0.43 -26.76 -12.93
CA ILE A 135 0.04 -27.68 -11.86
C ILE A 135 1.19 -27.69 -10.85
N THR A 136 1.38 -26.60 -10.12
CA THR A 136 1.99 -26.67 -8.80
C THR A 136 0.98 -27.43 -7.95
N LYS A 137 1.25 -28.74 -7.75
CA LYS A 137 0.47 -29.55 -6.82
C LYS A 137 0.33 -28.76 -5.50
N PRO A 138 -0.89 -28.66 -4.93
CA PRO A 138 -1.08 -27.95 -3.68
C PRO A 138 -0.10 -28.53 -2.65
N ILE A 139 0.68 -27.65 -2.03
CA ILE A 139 1.44 -28.00 -0.83
C ILE A 139 0.39 -28.53 0.16
N HIS A 140 0.53 -29.78 0.60
CA HIS A 140 -0.42 -30.45 1.50
C HIS A 140 -0.96 -29.47 2.55
N SER A 141 -2.29 -29.34 2.64
CA SER A 141 -2.97 -28.44 3.58
C SER A 141 -2.79 -28.95 5.00
N PHE A 142 -1.65 -28.62 5.61
CA PHE A 142 -1.43 -28.81 7.03
C PHE A 142 -2.23 -27.75 7.79
N THR A 143 -3.24 -28.18 8.54
CA THR A 143 -4.00 -27.28 9.41
C THR A 143 -3.43 -27.39 10.84
N PRO A 144 -2.72 -26.38 11.35
CA PRO A 144 -2.19 -26.40 12.71
C PRO A 144 -3.34 -26.31 13.73
N LYS A 145 -3.23 -26.99 14.88
CA LYS A 145 -4.19 -26.81 15.98
C LYS A 145 -3.80 -25.67 16.91
N LYS A 146 -2.50 -25.43 17.06
CA LYS A 146 -1.93 -24.33 17.84
C LYS A 146 -0.89 -23.57 17.04
N VAL A 147 -0.99 -22.24 17.04
CA VAL A 147 -0.09 -21.33 16.34
C VAL A 147 0.57 -20.34 17.31
N LEU A 148 1.90 -20.24 17.24
CA LEU A 148 2.69 -19.22 17.91
C LEU A 148 2.89 -18.00 17.00
N ILE A 149 2.55 -16.82 17.51
CA ILE A 149 2.72 -15.50 16.89
C ILE A 149 3.78 -14.74 17.68
N ILE A 150 4.74 -14.14 16.98
CA ILE A 150 5.72 -13.22 17.59
C ILE A 150 5.35 -11.79 17.17
N GLY A 151 5.07 -10.95 18.17
CA GLY A 151 4.77 -9.54 17.99
C GLY A 151 6.00 -8.71 17.61
N SER A 152 5.85 -7.39 17.57
CA SER A 152 6.93 -6.45 17.19
C SER A 152 7.93 -6.15 18.29
N GLY A 153 7.54 -6.29 19.56
CA GLY A 153 8.31 -5.79 20.68
C GLY A 153 8.04 -4.30 20.93
N GLY A 154 9.01 -3.59 21.49
CA GLY A 154 8.89 -2.15 21.74
C GLY A 154 8.84 -1.35 20.43
N LEU A 155 8.11 -0.23 20.43
CA LEU A 155 8.06 0.66 19.27
C LEU A 155 9.40 1.38 19.10
N SER A 156 9.86 1.47 17.86
CA SER A 156 11.07 2.20 17.48
C SER A 156 10.86 2.92 16.15
N ILE A 157 11.69 3.92 15.83
CA ILE A 157 11.61 4.60 14.53
C ILE A 157 11.81 3.55 13.42
N GLY A 158 10.86 3.48 12.50
CA GLY A 158 10.84 2.46 11.45
C GLY A 158 10.03 1.20 11.80
N GLN A 159 9.63 0.99 13.06
CA GLN A 159 8.75 -0.10 13.51
C GLN A 159 7.79 0.38 14.59
N ALA A 160 6.61 0.85 14.18
CA ALA A 160 5.65 1.51 15.05
C ALA A 160 4.42 0.62 15.30
N GLY A 161 3.21 1.21 15.28
CA GLY A 161 1.96 0.51 15.62
C GLY A 161 1.45 -0.45 14.55
N GLU A 162 2.00 -0.41 13.33
CA GLU A 162 1.52 -1.20 12.19
C GLU A 162 1.49 -2.71 12.47
N PHE A 163 2.41 -3.18 13.32
CA PHE A 163 2.53 -4.57 13.71
C PHE A 163 1.56 -4.98 14.83
N ASP A 164 1.10 -4.02 15.65
CA ASP A 164 0.01 -4.24 16.61
C ASP A 164 -1.30 -4.52 15.84
N TYR A 165 -1.61 -3.67 14.85
CA TYR A 165 -2.72 -3.88 13.93
C TYR A 165 -2.62 -5.20 13.18
N SER A 166 -1.49 -5.41 12.50
CA SER A 166 -1.27 -6.59 11.68
C SER A 166 -1.37 -7.87 12.52
N GLY A 167 -0.71 -7.91 13.67
CA GLY A 167 -0.74 -9.06 14.57
C GLY A 167 -2.12 -9.33 15.18
N SER A 168 -2.92 -8.30 15.41
CA SER A 168 -4.31 -8.45 15.87
C SER A 168 -5.21 -9.06 14.79
N GLN A 169 -5.05 -8.64 13.53
CA GLN A 169 -5.74 -9.26 12.38
C GLN A 169 -5.39 -10.73 12.20
N ALA A 170 -4.12 -11.09 12.41
CA ALA A 170 -3.66 -12.48 12.38
C ALA A 170 -4.41 -13.34 13.39
N ILE A 171 -4.50 -12.86 14.63
CA ILE A 171 -5.16 -13.56 15.73
C ILE A 171 -6.64 -13.77 15.40
N LYS A 172 -7.30 -12.73 14.88
CA LYS A 172 -8.69 -12.82 14.41
C LYS A 172 -8.87 -13.91 13.35
N ALA A 173 -8.05 -13.88 12.30
CA ALA A 173 -8.11 -14.85 11.21
C ALA A 173 -7.92 -16.30 11.71
N LEU A 174 -6.97 -16.53 12.63
CA LEU A 174 -6.70 -17.85 13.22
C LEU A 174 -7.85 -18.35 14.10
N LYS A 175 -8.45 -17.46 14.89
CA LYS A 175 -9.58 -17.80 15.78
C LYS A 175 -10.82 -18.24 15.03
N GLU A 176 -11.13 -17.59 13.90
CA GLU A 176 -12.24 -18.00 13.03
C GLU A 176 -12.03 -19.37 12.40
N GLU A 177 -10.78 -19.84 12.28
CA GLU A 177 -10.45 -21.21 11.85
C GLU A 177 -10.35 -22.18 13.04
N HIS A 178 -10.76 -21.76 14.23
CA HIS A 178 -10.71 -22.54 15.47
C HIS A 178 -9.29 -23.00 15.85
N ILE A 179 -8.28 -22.19 15.54
CA ILE A 179 -6.87 -22.45 15.85
C ILE A 179 -6.51 -21.75 17.16
N GLN A 180 -5.87 -22.48 18.09
CA GLN A 180 -5.40 -21.91 19.34
C GLN A 180 -4.20 -20.99 19.09
N THR A 181 -4.21 -19.80 19.70
CA THR A 181 -3.23 -18.73 19.48
C THR A 181 -2.37 -18.50 20.73
N VAL A 182 -1.05 -18.53 20.54
CA VAL A 182 -0.06 -18.13 21.55
C VAL A 182 0.67 -16.90 21.02
N LEU A 183 0.73 -15.83 21.80
CA LEU A 183 1.43 -14.60 21.45
C LEU A 183 2.64 -14.39 22.36
N ILE A 184 3.79 -14.01 21.80
CA ILE A 184 4.89 -13.43 22.55
C ILE A 184 5.05 -11.98 22.11
N ASN A 185 4.88 -11.04 23.04
CA ASN A 185 5.15 -9.62 22.82
C ASN A 185 5.49 -8.96 24.16
N PRO A 186 6.71 -8.39 24.34
CA PRO A 186 7.07 -7.71 25.57
C PRO A 186 6.38 -6.35 25.76
N ASN A 187 5.78 -5.79 24.70
CA ASN A 187 5.15 -4.48 24.76
C ASN A 187 3.74 -4.56 25.35
N ILE A 188 3.65 -4.17 26.62
CA ILE A 188 2.43 -4.14 27.43
C ILE A 188 1.37 -3.14 26.95
N ALA A 189 1.73 -2.17 26.12
CA ALA A 189 0.83 -1.12 25.66
C ALA A 189 0.08 -1.49 24.37
N THR A 190 0.35 -2.67 23.79
CA THR A 190 -0.27 -3.10 22.53
C THR A 190 -1.66 -3.65 22.73
N VAL A 191 -2.57 -3.33 21.81
CA VAL A 191 -3.90 -3.94 21.73
C VAL A 191 -3.79 -5.45 21.52
N GLN A 192 -2.77 -5.90 20.79
CA GLN A 192 -2.43 -7.30 20.55
C GLN A 192 -2.35 -8.13 21.83
N THR A 193 -1.90 -7.52 22.94
CA THR A 193 -1.72 -8.18 24.24
C THR A 193 -2.94 -8.10 25.15
N SER A 194 -4.05 -7.53 24.66
CA SER A 194 -5.29 -7.38 25.42
C SER A 194 -5.90 -8.72 25.80
N LYS A 195 -6.49 -8.78 27.00
CA LYS A 195 -7.11 -9.98 27.53
C LYS A 195 -8.23 -10.46 26.60
N GLY A 196 -8.14 -11.72 26.19
CA GLY A 196 -9.15 -12.37 25.34
C GLY A 196 -8.89 -12.22 23.84
N LEU A 197 -7.89 -11.44 23.41
CA LEU A 197 -7.53 -11.39 21.99
C LEU A 197 -6.77 -12.65 21.57
N ALA A 198 -5.63 -13.00 22.19
CA ALA A 198 -4.99 -14.31 22.04
C ALA A 198 -5.38 -15.26 23.19
N ASP A 199 -5.25 -16.58 23.00
CA ASP A 199 -5.56 -17.56 24.06
C ASP A 199 -4.52 -17.56 25.18
N LYS A 200 -3.25 -17.35 24.83
CA LYS A 200 -2.14 -17.15 25.78
C LYS A 200 -1.22 -16.04 25.31
N VAL A 201 -0.79 -15.20 26.25
CA VAL A 201 0.13 -14.08 26.00
C VAL A 201 1.35 -14.22 26.91
N TYR A 202 2.54 -14.08 26.33
CA TYR A 202 3.82 -14.07 27.02
C TYR A 202 4.49 -12.70 26.87
N PHE A 203 4.65 -12.00 27.99
CA PHE A 203 5.40 -10.76 28.07
C PHE A 203 6.90 -11.07 28.26
N LEU A 204 7.52 -11.60 27.21
CA LEU A 204 8.93 -12.00 27.21
C LEU A 204 9.71 -11.27 26.12
N PRO A 205 11.01 -11.01 26.30
CA PRO A 205 11.87 -10.47 25.25
C PRO A 205 11.85 -11.35 24.00
N LEU A 206 11.89 -10.70 22.83
CA LEU A 206 11.87 -11.39 21.53
C LEU A 206 13.27 -11.88 21.13
N THR A 207 13.86 -12.75 21.95
CA THR A 207 15.17 -13.38 21.68
C THR A 207 15.01 -14.87 21.43
N PRO A 208 15.92 -15.51 20.66
CA PRO A 208 15.83 -16.95 20.38
C PRO A 208 15.75 -17.81 21.65
N GLU A 209 16.40 -17.40 22.74
CA GLU A 209 16.37 -18.13 24.00
C GLU A 209 14.96 -18.21 24.59
N TYR A 210 14.30 -17.05 24.80
CA TYR A 210 12.96 -17.01 25.39
C TYR A 210 11.92 -17.62 24.47
N VAL A 211 12.01 -17.37 23.16
CA VAL A 211 11.08 -17.95 22.19
C VAL A 211 11.21 -19.47 22.16
N ARG A 212 12.43 -20.01 22.21
CA ARG A 212 12.65 -21.47 22.33
C ARG A 212 12.03 -22.04 23.60
N GLN A 213 12.11 -21.34 24.73
CA GLN A 213 11.47 -21.77 25.98
C GLN A 213 9.95 -21.85 25.83
N VAL A 214 9.33 -20.85 25.21
CA VAL A 214 7.88 -20.86 24.93
C VAL A 214 7.51 -21.99 23.97
N ILE A 215 8.28 -22.21 22.90
CA ILE A 215 8.07 -23.34 21.97
C ILE A 215 8.14 -24.68 22.72
N ARG A 216 9.15 -24.85 23.59
CA ARG A 216 9.31 -26.05 24.39
C ARG A 216 8.14 -26.29 25.34
N SER A 217 7.61 -25.22 25.94
CA SER A 217 6.49 -25.26 26.89
C SER A 217 5.14 -25.49 26.22
N GLU A 218 4.83 -24.71 25.18
CA GLU A 218 3.51 -24.70 24.54
C GLU A 218 3.37 -25.74 23.43
N ARG A 219 4.49 -26.26 22.88
CA ARG A 219 4.52 -27.23 21.78
C ARG A 219 3.57 -26.85 20.63
N PRO A 220 3.74 -25.68 20.01
CA PRO A 220 2.88 -25.25 18.92
C PRO A 220 3.12 -26.07 17.65
N ASP A 221 2.04 -26.47 16.96
CA ASP A 221 2.09 -27.20 15.69
C ASP A 221 2.52 -26.31 14.53
N GLY A 222 2.07 -25.05 14.57
CA GLY A 222 2.45 -23.98 13.66
C GLY A 222 3.18 -22.89 14.43
N VAL A 223 4.23 -22.34 13.86
CA VAL A 223 4.84 -21.10 14.30
C VAL A 223 4.81 -20.19 13.09
N LEU A 224 4.32 -18.99 13.26
CA LEU A 224 4.40 -17.98 12.23
C LEU A 224 5.81 -17.35 12.23
N LEU A 225 6.91 -18.16 12.10
CA LEU A 225 8.36 -17.78 12.03
C LEU A 225 9.31 -18.88 11.46
N THR A 226 10.55 -18.56 11.04
CA THR A 226 11.28 -18.83 9.75
C THR A 226 12.15 -20.10 9.78
N LYS A 227 12.14 -21.05 8.78
CA LYS A 227 13.18 -22.11 8.42
C LYS A 227 14.21 -22.09 7.22
N VAL A 228 15.53 -22.18 7.45
CA VAL A 228 16.68 -22.54 6.56
C VAL A 228 16.85 -24.08 6.42
N LYS A 229 17.33 -24.58 5.27
CA LYS A 229 17.93 -25.93 5.19
C LYS A 229 19.24 -25.90 4.42
N LEU A 230 20.32 -26.39 5.04
CA LEU A 230 21.54 -26.81 4.34
C LEU A 230 21.39 -28.26 3.86
N ILE A 231 21.95 -28.51 2.68
CA ILE A 231 21.73 -29.66 1.80
C ILE A 231 22.14 -31.00 2.44
N GLY A 232 21.32 -32.04 2.23
CA GLY A 232 21.68 -33.43 2.51
C GLY A 232 20.48 -34.37 2.62
N THR A 233 20.26 -35.18 1.57
CA THR A 233 19.40 -36.38 1.48
C THR A 233 17.87 -36.20 1.38
N ASN A 234 17.31 -37.11 0.56
CA ASN A 234 15.97 -37.14 -0.01
C ASN A 234 14.85 -37.19 1.04
N ALA A 235 14.31 -36.02 1.39
CA ALA A 235 12.94 -35.82 1.84
C ALA A 235 12.59 -34.33 1.61
N VAL A 236 11.79 -34.06 0.57
CA VAL A 236 11.29 -32.72 0.26
C VAL A 236 10.14 -32.43 1.23
N VAL A 237 10.44 -31.67 2.29
CA VAL A 237 9.43 -31.07 3.16
C VAL A 237 9.58 -29.57 3.02
N ASN A 238 8.84 -28.99 2.08
CA ASN A 238 8.73 -27.54 1.92
C ASN A 238 7.77 -27.03 3.02
N LYS A 239 8.28 -26.20 3.94
CA LYS A 239 7.50 -25.54 4.99
C LYS A 239 7.52 -24.02 4.71
N CYS A 240 6.33 -23.42 4.80
CA CYS A 240 5.92 -22.06 4.40
C CYS A 240 6.22 -21.03 5.54
N TYR A 241 5.86 -19.74 5.55
CA TYR A 241 6.14 -18.65 6.56
C TYR A 241 5.27 -17.36 6.58
N PHE A 242 4.93 -16.72 7.72
CA PHE A 242 4.16 -15.46 7.66
C PHE A 242 4.38 -14.55 8.87
N ARG A 243 4.35 -13.22 8.67
CA ARG A 243 5.08 -12.23 9.50
C ARG A 243 4.20 -11.07 9.98
N PHE A 244 4.03 -10.94 11.30
CA PHE A 244 3.26 -9.83 11.91
C PHE A 244 4.08 -8.89 12.81
N GLY A 245 5.37 -9.18 13.09
CA GLY A 245 6.17 -8.51 14.12
C GLY A 245 7.43 -7.77 13.64
N GLY A 246 7.45 -7.29 12.39
CA GLY A 246 8.60 -6.52 11.86
C GLY A 246 9.94 -7.26 11.79
N GLN A 247 11.04 -6.50 11.77
CA GLN A 247 12.41 -7.05 11.65
C GLN A 247 12.87 -7.78 12.92
N THR A 248 12.40 -7.38 14.09
CA THR A 248 12.77 -8.02 15.37
C THR A 248 12.32 -9.47 15.39
N ALA A 249 11.05 -9.71 15.03
CA ALA A 249 10.55 -11.06 14.79
C ALA A 249 11.32 -11.76 13.67
N LEU A 250 11.84 -11.02 12.68
CA LEU A 250 12.62 -11.57 11.55
C LEU A 250 13.91 -12.19 11.93
N ASN A 251 14.74 -11.41 12.57
CA ASN A 251 16.05 -11.85 12.96
C ASN A 251 15.93 -13.01 13.95
N CYS A 252 15.03 -12.89 14.94
CA CYS A 252 14.78 -13.96 15.92
C CYS A 252 14.30 -15.26 15.26
N GLY A 253 13.34 -15.19 14.34
CA GLY A 253 12.84 -16.36 13.63
C GLY A 253 13.93 -17.04 12.79
N VAL A 254 14.75 -16.27 12.06
CA VAL A 254 15.84 -16.80 11.24
C VAL A 254 16.91 -17.48 12.11
N GLU A 255 17.25 -16.92 13.27
CA GLU A 255 18.21 -17.51 14.22
C GLU A 255 17.71 -18.81 14.86
N LEU A 256 16.43 -18.87 15.22
CA LEU A 256 15.79 -20.07 15.77
C LEU A 256 15.87 -21.26 14.83
N ASP A 257 15.82 -21.02 13.53
CA ASP A 257 15.98 -22.10 12.60
C ASP A 257 17.40 -22.42 12.20
N LYS A 258 18.28 -21.42 12.11
CA LYS A 258 19.71 -21.71 12.00
C LYS A 258 20.17 -22.63 13.14
N SER A 259 19.54 -22.54 14.31
CA SER A 259 19.73 -23.42 15.47
C SER A 259 18.84 -24.68 15.48
N ASN A 260 18.10 -24.93 14.40
CA ASN A 260 17.26 -26.10 14.12
C ASN A 260 16.13 -26.34 15.15
N VAL A 261 15.71 -25.30 15.88
CA VAL A 261 14.71 -25.39 16.95
C VAL A 261 13.36 -25.84 16.38
N PHE A 262 12.90 -25.28 15.26
CA PHE A 262 11.58 -25.65 14.72
C PHE A 262 11.52 -27.13 14.30
N ALA A 263 12.61 -27.68 13.76
CA ALA A 263 12.66 -29.10 13.44
C ALA A 263 12.71 -29.97 14.71
N GLU A 264 13.48 -29.57 15.72
CA GLU A 264 13.58 -30.24 17.03
C GLU A 264 12.19 -30.40 17.70
N TYR A 265 11.36 -29.36 17.65
CA TYR A 265 10.05 -29.35 18.28
C TYR A 265 8.89 -29.71 17.33
N GLY A 266 9.18 -30.04 16.07
CA GLY A 266 8.16 -30.41 15.08
C GLY A 266 7.30 -29.24 14.59
N CYS A 267 7.69 -28.00 14.83
CA CYS A 267 6.94 -26.81 14.41
C CYS A 267 6.94 -26.66 12.89
N HIS A 268 5.77 -26.35 12.33
CA HIS A 268 5.59 -25.97 10.94
C HIS A 268 5.53 -24.46 10.81
N ILE A 269 5.95 -23.97 9.67
CA ILE A 269 6.03 -22.54 9.40
C ILE A 269 5.02 -22.29 8.27
N LEU A 270 4.26 -21.19 8.33
CA LEU A 270 3.00 -21.01 7.56
C LEU A 270 3.05 -19.75 6.67
N GLY A 271 2.93 -19.79 5.32
CA GLY A 271 3.08 -18.68 4.31
C GLY A 271 4.33 -18.64 3.36
N THR A 272 4.98 -17.51 3.07
CA THR A 272 6.22 -17.24 2.29
C THR A 272 7.56 -17.89 2.74
N PRO A 273 8.03 -19.00 2.16
CA PRO A 273 9.26 -19.70 2.60
C PRO A 273 10.44 -18.78 3.04
N ILE A 274 11.20 -19.18 4.07
CA ILE A 274 12.43 -18.44 4.48
C ILE A 274 13.30 -18.05 3.32
N GLN A 275 13.47 -19.01 2.42
CA GLN A 275 14.52 -18.92 1.44
C GLN A 275 14.25 -17.68 0.61
N SER A 276 12.99 -17.47 0.26
CA SER A 276 12.45 -16.23 -0.30
C SER A 276 12.78 -15.01 0.56
N ILE A 277 12.60 -15.06 1.89
CA ILE A 277 12.91 -13.92 2.79
C ILE A 277 14.40 -13.60 2.83
N ILE A 278 15.26 -14.61 2.95
CA ILE A 278 16.72 -14.42 2.93
C ILE A 278 17.14 -13.87 1.58
N GLU A 279 16.58 -14.40 0.50
CA GLU A 279 16.84 -13.95 -0.87
C GLU A 279 16.34 -12.52 -1.10
N THR A 280 15.28 -12.05 -0.43
CA THR A 280 14.82 -10.67 -0.54
C THR A 280 15.55 -9.69 0.38
N GLU A 281 16.04 -10.14 1.54
CA GLU A 281 16.75 -9.30 2.51
C GLU A 281 18.25 -9.15 2.17
N ASP A 282 18.87 -10.18 1.60
CA ASP A 282 20.26 -10.12 1.11
C ASP A 282 20.29 -9.51 -0.30
N ARG A 283 20.91 -8.33 -0.42
CA ARG A 283 20.94 -7.59 -1.69
C ARG A 283 21.61 -8.32 -2.84
N LYS A 284 22.61 -9.16 -2.56
CA LYS A 284 23.30 -9.90 -3.62
C LYS A 284 22.43 -11.04 -4.11
N LEU A 285 21.87 -11.83 -3.19
CA LEU A 285 20.94 -12.91 -3.56
C LEU A 285 19.70 -12.35 -4.26
N PHE A 286 19.21 -11.21 -3.81
CA PHE A 286 18.10 -10.49 -4.45
C PHE A 286 18.44 -10.14 -5.90
N ALA A 287 19.57 -9.47 -6.13
CA ALA A 287 20.00 -9.11 -7.47
C ALA A 287 20.15 -10.34 -8.38
N ASP A 288 20.82 -11.40 -7.91
CA ASP A 288 21.01 -12.65 -8.64
C ASP A 288 19.65 -13.27 -9.05
N LYS A 289 18.69 -13.33 -8.11
CA LYS A 289 17.34 -13.85 -8.35
C LYS A 289 16.53 -13.01 -9.33
N ILE A 290 16.66 -11.69 -9.28
CA ILE A 290 16.01 -10.78 -10.23
C ILE A 290 16.61 -10.93 -11.64
N TYR A 291 17.93 -11.12 -11.75
CA TYR A 291 18.59 -11.35 -13.05
C TYR A 291 18.20 -12.68 -13.70
N GLU A 292 17.92 -13.73 -12.92
CA GLU A 292 17.45 -15.04 -13.44
C GLU A 292 16.18 -14.90 -14.30
N ILE A 293 15.33 -13.92 -14.01
CA ILE A 293 14.08 -13.66 -14.74
C ILE A 293 14.18 -12.51 -15.76
N GLY A 294 15.38 -11.99 -16.00
CA GLY A 294 15.64 -10.92 -16.96
C GLY A 294 15.18 -9.53 -16.50
N GLU A 295 14.88 -9.36 -15.21
CA GLU A 295 14.53 -8.07 -14.61
C GLU A 295 15.79 -7.35 -14.12
N LYS A 296 15.65 -6.06 -13.74
CA LYS A 296 16.80 -5.20 -13.39
C LYS A 296 16.67 -4.66 -11.98
N VAL A 297 17.74 -4.78 -11.20
CA VAL A 297 17.93 -4.02 -9.96
C VAL A 297 18.80 -2.79 -10.22
N ALA A 298 18.71 -1.79 -9.33
CA ALA A 298 19.59 -0.64 -9.39
C ALA A 298 21.08 -1.10 -9.37
N PRO A 299 21.93 -0.64 -10.32
CA PRO A 299 23.34 -1.02 -10.36
C PRO A 299 24.04 -0.67 -9.04
N SER A 300 24.64 -1.67 -8.41
CA SER A 300 25.26 -1.53 -7.09
C SER A 300 26.52 -2.37 -6.95
N VAL A 301 27.47 -1.87 -6.16
CA VAL A 301 28.75 -2.52 -5.89
C VAL A 301 29.03 -2.47 -4.39
N ALA A 302 29.24 -3.63 -3.77
CA ALA A 302 29.71 -3.72 -2.39
C ALA A 302 31.23 -3.56 -2.33
N VAL A 303 31.71 -2.68 -1.45
CA VAL A 303 33.10 -2.30 -1.29
C VAL A 303 33.50 -2.35 0.19
N ASP A 304 34.77 -2.64 0.45
CA ASP A 304 35.35 -2.83 1.79
C ASP A 304 36.37 -1.74 2.16
N SER A 305 36.60 -0.78 1.27
CA SER A 305 37.58 0.28 1.44
C SER A 305 37.20 1.53 0.65
N VAL A 306 37.71 2.68 1.09
CA VAL A 306 37.47 3.98 0.44
C VAL A 306 38.00 4.00 -1.00
N ALA A 307 39.13 3.33 -1.27
CA ALA A 307 39.69 3.23 -2.63
C ALA A 307 38.73 2.49 -3.58
N LYS A 308 38.23 1.32 -3.19
CA LYS A 308 37.25 0.58 -3.98
C LYS A 308 35.92 1.33 -4.12
N ALA A 309 35.52 2.12 -3.12
CA ALA A 309 34.34 2.97 -3.23
C ALA A 309 34.47 4.00 -4.36
N LEU A 310 35.64 4.63 -4.51
CA LEU A 310 35.92 5.58 -5.59
C LEU A 310 35.97 4.88 -6.95
N GLU A 311 36.62 3.71 -7.05
CA GLU A 311 36.63 2.90 -8.28
C GLU A 311 35.22 2.48 -8.71
N ALA A 312 34.39 2.02 -7.77
CA ALA A 312 32.99 1.69 -8.01
C ALA A 312 32.20 2.91 -8.51
N ALA A 313 32.42 4.08 -7.93
CA ALA A 313 31.75 5.30 -8.38
C ALA A 313 32.21 5.76 -9.77
N GLN A 314 33.46 5.53 -10.15
CA GLN A 314 33.93 5.78 -11.52
C GLN A 314 33.27 4.85 -12.55
N GLN A 315 33.00 3.59 -12.17
CA GLN A 315 32.28 2.64 -13.02
C GLN A 315 30.78 2.95 -13.12
N LEU A 316 30.15 3.30 -12.00
CA LEU A 316 28.70 3.58 -11.93
C LEU A 316 28.34 4.97 -12.47
N GLY A 317 29.29 5.91 -12.42
CA GLY A 317 29.12 7.32 -12.75
C GLY A 317 28.48 8.11 -11.62
N PHE A 318 28.98 9.33 -11.36
CA PHE A 318 28.36 10.25 -10.41
C PHE A 318 27.05 10.85 -10.96
N PRO A 319 26.07 11.17 -10.10
CA PRO A 319 26.08 10.97 -8.65
C PRO A 319 25.87 9.51 -8.23
N VAL A 320 26.38 9.13 -7.05
CA VAL A 320 26.21 7.81 -6.44
C VAL A 320 25.61 7.91 -5.04
N MET A 321 24.98 6.85 -4.56
CA MET A 321 24.53 6.72 -3.18
C MET A 321 25.44 5.74 -2.43
N ALA A 322 26.01 6.17 -1.32
CA ALA A 322 26.79 5.33 -0.42
C ALA A 322 25.90 4.89 0.75
N ARG A 323 25.90 3.60 1.10
CA ARG A 323 25.12 3.04 2.22
C ARG A 323 25.94 2.04 3.03
N ALA A 324 25.98 2.21 4.35
CA ALA A 324 26.61 1.23 5.23
C ALA A 324 25.83 -0.09 5.22
N ALA A 325 26.51 -1.22 4.99
CA ALA A 325 25.88 -2.54 5.04
C ALA A 325 25.43 -2.89 6.48
N PHE A 326 24.37 -3.69 6.61
CA PHE A 326 23.76 -4.14 7.88
C PHE A 326 23.27 -3.01 8.81
N SER A 327 23.01 -1.82 8.27
CA SER A 327 22.40 -0.71 9.01
C SER A 327 20.90 -0.62 8.73
N LEU A 328 20.10 -0.48 9.79
CA LEU A 328 18.66 -0.22 9.67
C LEU A 328 18.41 1.28 9.49
N GLY A 329 17.42 1.62 8.66
CA GLY A 329 16.97 3.00 8.48
C GLY A 329 18.05 3.94 7.97
N GLY A 330 18.96 3.49 7.10
CA GLY A 330 19.90 4.36 6.37
C GLY A 330 21.01 5.01 7.22
N LEU A 331 21.34 4.48 8.39
CA LEU A 331 22.40 5.03 9.24
C LEU A 331 23.76 5.01 8.51
N GLY A 332 24.40 6.17 8.33
CA GLY A 332 25.65 6.29 7.56
C GLY A 332 25.47 6.22 6.04
N SER A 333 24.24 6.39 5.54
CA SER A 333 23.97 6.56 4.10
C SER A 333 23.99 8.03 3.67
N GLY A 334 24.34 8.27 2.41
CA GLY A 334 24.32 9.60 1.82
C GLY A 334 24.58 9.59 0.31
N PHE A 335 24.23 10.70 -0.34
CA PHE A 335 24.51 10.92 -1.76
C PHE A 335 25.84 11.65 -1.93
N ALA A 336 26.62 11.23 -2.91
CA ALA A 336 27.83 11.91 -3.34
C ALA A 336 27.70 12.31 -4.81
N ASN A 337 27.90 13.60 -5.10
CA ASN A 337 27.99 14.13 -6.47
C ASN A 337 29.44 14.23 -6.96
N SER A 338 30.40 14.07 -6.05
CA SER A 338 31.84 14.15 -6.34
C SER A 338 32.64 13.12 -5.55
N GLU A 339 33.86 12.84 -6.00
CA GLU A 339 34.80 11.96 -5.30
C GLU A 339 35.10 12.43 -3.87
N THR A 340 35.19 13.76 -3.65
CA THR A 340 35.44 14.35 -2.33
C THR A 340 34.29 14.08 -1.35
N GLU A 341 33.05 14.25 -1.81
CA GLU A 341 31.86 13.93 -1.01
C GLU A 341 31.80 12.44 -0.67
N LEU A 342 32.06 11.58 -1.66
CA LEU A 342 32.05 10.14 -1.47
C LEU A 342 33.12 9.69 -0.46
N LYS A 343 34.31 10.28 -0.52
CA LYS A 343 35.39 10.00 0.42
C LYS A 343 34.99 10.31 1.87
N ASN A 344 34.35 11.46 2.09
CA ASN A 344 33.89 11.85 3.42
C ASN A 344 32.80 10.91 3.93
N LEU A 345 31.82 10.56 3.09
CA LEU A 345 30.75 9.63 3.43
C LEU A 345 31.30 8.22 3.72
N ALA A 346 32.22 7.73 2.88
CA ALA A 346 32.83 6.43 3.06
C ALA A 346 33.61 6.34 4.37
N LEU A 347 34.38 7.38 4.73
CA LEU A 347 35.11 7.43 6.01
C LEU A 347 34.17 7.38 7.21
N GLN A 348 33.05 8.12 7.16
CA GLN A 348 32.04 8.10 8.21
C GLN A 348 31.35 6.73 8.32
N ALA A 349 31.00 6.14 7.17
CA ALA A 349 30.32 4.85 7.13
C ALA A 349 31.23 3.69 7.59
N PHE A 350 32.51 3.70 7.18
CA PHE A 350 33.48 2.67 7.61
C PHE A 350 33.85 2.76 9.09
N ALA A 351 33.56 3.87 9.78
CA ALA A 351 33.70 3.97 11.23
C ALA A 351 32.68 3.09 11.99
N HIS A 352 31.58 2.71 11.33
CA HIS A 352 30.47 1.98 11.93
C HIS A 352 30.14 0.65 11.23
N SER A 353 30.66 0.40 10.02
CA SER A 353 30.44 -0.84 9.26
C SER A 353 31.70 -1.25 8.50
N ASN A 354 31.92 -2.56 8.38
CA ASN A 354 33.07 -3.09 7.62
C ASN A 354 32.83 -3.15 6.11
N GLN A 355 31.61 -2.80 5.66
CA GLN A 355 31.22 -2.87 4.25
C GLN A 355 30.33 -1.67 3.90
N LEU A 356 30.62 -1.08 2.74
CA LEU A 356 29.87 0.01 2.15
C LEU A 356 29.29 -0.45 0.81
N ILE A 357 28.09 -0.02 0.47
CA ILE A 357 27.46 -0.31 -0.83
C ILE A 357 27.36 1.00 -1.59
N ILE A 358 27.87 1.03 -2.82
CA ILE A 358 27.78 2.16 -3.74
C ILE A 358 26.73 1.82 -4.79
N ASP A 359 25.65 2.58 -4.84
CA ASP A 359 24.61 2.47 -5.86
C ASP A 359 24.70 3.62 -6.86
N LYS A 360 24.31 3.35 -8.11
CA LYS A 360 24.01 4.41 -9.08
C LYS A 360 22.88 5.29 -8.51
N SER A 361 23.08 6.61 -8.47
CA SER A 361 22.02 7.51 -8.01
C SER A 361 20.90 7.58 -9.03
N LEU A 362 19.69 7.24 -8.58
CA LEU A 362 18.44 7.42 -9.32
C LEU A 362 17.67 8.64 -8.77
N LYS A 363 18.37 9.61 -8.18
CA LYS A 363 17.77 10.81 -7.56
C LYS A 363 16.88 11.55 -8.57
N GLY A 364 15.66 11.87 -8.15
CA GLY A 364 14.68 12.56 -9.00
C GLY A 364 13.85 11.62 -9.88
N TRP A 365 14.06 10.31 -9.82
CA TRP A 365 13.15 9.34 -10.43
C TRP A 365 11.89 9.21 -9.58
N LYS A 366 10.78 8.82 -10.22
CA LYS A 366 9.52 8.53 -9.53
C LYS A 366 9.72 7.27 -8.69
N GLU A 367 9.28 7.29 -7.45
CA GLU A 367 9.28 6.12 -6.59
C GLU A 367 7.84 5.61 -6.46
N VAL A 368 7.64 4.36 -6.86
CA VAL A 368 6.33 3.71 -6.93
C VAL A 368 6.39 2.39 -6.20
N GLU A 369 5.38 2.08 -5.40
CA GLU A 369 5.29 0.84 -4.65
C GLU A 369 3.98 0.09 -4.93
N TYR A 370 4.04 -1.24 -4.87
CA TYR A 370 2.89 -2.12 -5.05
C TYR A 370 2.79 -3.10 -3.89
N GLU A 371 1.58 -3.27 -3.37
CA GLU A 371 1.20 -4.30 -2.42
C GLU A 371 0.64 -5.49 -3.18
N VAL A 372 1.33 -6.62 -3.08
CA VAL A 372 1.03 -7.82 -3.84
C VAL A 372 0.61 -8.93 -2.90
N VAL A 373 -0.44 -9.66 -3.27
CA VAL A 373 -0.90 -10.84 -2.54
C VAL A 373 -0.84 -12.05 -3.44
N ARG A 374 -0.24 -13.13 -2.94
CA ARG A 374 -0.14 -14.42 -3.64
C ARG A 374 -0.57 -15.57 -2.75
N ASP A 375 -1.41 -16.46 -3.27
CA ASP A 375 -1.81 -17.69 -2.57
C ASP A 375 -1.01 -18.93 -2.97
N ALA A 376 -1.27 -20.04 -2.29
CA ALA A 376 -0.62 -21.33 -2.57
C ALA A 376 -1.04 -21.98 -3.91
N TYR A 377 -2.09 -21.44 -4.55
CA TYR A 377 -2.61 -21.87 -5.87
C TYR A 377 -2.09 -20.97 -6.99
N ASP A 378 -1.11 -20.11 -6.68
CA ASP A 378 -0.48 -19.17 -7.60
C ASP A 378 -1.43 -18.09 -8.13
N ASN A 379 -2.57 -17.86 -7.48
CA ASN A 379 -3.34 -16.64 -7.69
C ASN A 379 -2.52 -15.49 -7.13
N CYS A 380 -2.29 -14.45 -7.93
CA CYS A 380 -1.41 -13.34 -7.59
C CYS A 380 -2.07 -12.05 -8.09
N ILE A 381 -2.30 -11.09 -7.20
CA ILE A 381 -3.02 -9.84 -7.46
C ILE A 381 -2.26 -8.65 -6.85
N THR A 382 -2.45 -7.45 -7.40
CA THR A 382 -1.97 -6.21 -6.79
C THR A 382 -3.12 -5.49 -6.08
N VAL A 383 -3.04 -5.38 -4.75
CA VAL A 383 -4.10 -4.83 -3.91
C VAL A 383 -4.05 -3.31 -3.84
N CYS A 384 -2.86 -2.73 -3.86
CA CYS A 384 -2.69 -1.28 -3.81
C CYS A 384 -1.44 -0.88 -4.57
N ASN A 385 -1.49 0.27 -5.23
CA ASN A 385 -0.32 0.94 -5.75
C ASN A 385 -0.22 2.33 -5.12
N MET A 386 0.99 2.76 -4.83
CA MET A 386 1.23 4.07 -4.22
C MET A 386 2.36 4.78 -4.94
N GLU A 387 2.26 6.10 -5.01
CA GLU A 387 3.26 6.97 -5.64
C GLU A 387 3.78 7.96 -4.61
N ASN A 388 5.10 8.06 -4.49
CA ASN A 388 5.72 9.07 -3.65
C ASN A 388 5.65 10.42 -4.37
N VAL A 389 5.13 11.44 -3.69
CA VAL A 389 5.17 12.84 -4.14
C VAL A 389 6.60 13.35 -4.09
N ASP A 390 7.30 12.99 -3.01
CA ASP A 390 8.73 13.21 -2.88
C ASP A 390 9.49 12.24 -3.79
N PRO A 391 10.49 12.72 -4.55
CA PRO A 391 11.25 11.88 -5.47
C PRO A 391 12.19 10.92 -4.74
N LEU A 392 12.68 9.92 -5.48
CA LEU A 392 13.65 8.96 -4.96
C LEU A 392 14.87 9.66 -4.32
N GLY A 393 15.23 9.16 -3.14
CA GLY A 393 16.30 9.66 -2.28
C GLY A 393 15.81 10.15 -0.93
N ILE A 394 14.49 10.27 -0.77
CA ILE A 394 13.78 10.34 0.49
C ILE A 394 13.13 8.98 0.72
N HIS A 395 13.35 8.37 1.89
CA HIS A 395 12.81 7.05 2.20
C HIS A 395 11.27 7.08 2.15
N THR A 396 10.59 6.04 1.65
CA THR A 396 9.11 5.96 1.57
C THR A 396 8.39 6.32 2.88
N GLY A 397 8.89 5.80 4.01
CA GLY A 397 8.48 6.20 5.37
C GLY A 397 8.59 7.71 5.69
N GLU A 398 9.54 8.43 5.10
CA GLU A 398 9.73 9.91 5.19
C GLU A 398 9.03 10.69 4.08
N SER A 399 8.56 10.01 3.04
CA SER A 399 7.94 10.64 1.88
C SER A 399 6.46 10.91 2.12
N ILE A 400 5.96 11.95 1.46
CA ILE A 400 4.52 12.10 1.21
C ILE A 400 4.13 11.11 0.12
N VAL A 401 3.07 10.35 0.35
CA VAL A 401 2.65 9.24 -0.52
C VAL A 401 1.18 9.42 -0.90
N VAL A 402 0.84 9.11 -2.14
CA VAL A 402 -0.55 9.10 -2.62
C VAL A 402 -0.98 7.72 -3.10
N ALA A 403 -2.24 7.38 -2.86
CA ALA A 403 -2.88 6.18 -3.38
C ALA A 403 -4.25 6.53 -4.02
N PRO A 404 -4.56 6.01 -5.22
CA PRO A 404 -3.64 5.32 -6.15
C PRO A 404 -2.62 6.30 -6.76
N SER A 405 -1.60 5.79 -7.46
CA SER A 405 -0.68 6.61 -8.28
C SER A 405 -1.45 7.51 -9.27
N GLN A 406 -0.98 8.74 -9.45
CA GLN A 406 -1.65 9.79 -10.21
C GLN A 406 -0.97 10.11 -11.54
N THR A 407 0.35 9.88 -11.65
CA THR A 407 1.15 10.36 -12.80
C THR A 407 1.66 9.24 -13.71
N LEU A 408 1.17 8.01 -13.52
CA LEU A 408 1.49 6.86 -14.37
C LEU A 408 0.50 6.73 -15.51
N SER A 409 1.02 6.49 -16.72
CA SER A 409 0.21 6.03 -17.84
C SER A 409 -0.25 4.59 -17.63
N SER A 410 -1.32 4.19 -18.33
CA SER A 410 -1.79 2.79 -18.31
C SER A 410 -0.70 1.79 -18.70
N LYS A 411 0.25 2.19 -19.55
CA LYS A 411 1.36 1.32 -19.98
C LYS A 411 2.39 1.16 -18.86
N GLU A 412 2.81 2.25 -18.23
CA GLU A 412 3.75 2.21 -17.09
C GLU A 412 3.15 1.43 -15.92
N TYR A 413 1.88 1.68 -15.59
CA TYR A 413 1.17 0.97 -14.52
C TYR A 413 1.16 -0.55 -14.74
N ASN A 414 0.74 -1.00 -15.94
CA ASN A 414 0.63 -2.44 -16.21
C ASN A 414 1.99 -3.12 -16.43
N MET A 415 3.00 -2.37 -16.89
CA MET A 415 4.39 -2.84 -16.95
C MET A 415 4.92 -3.14 -15.53
N LEU A 416 4.79 -2.18 -14.60
CA LEU A 416 5.24 -2.36 -13.22
C LEU A 416 4.40 -3.42 -12.50
N ARG A 417 3.07 -3.43 -12.68
CA ARG A 417 2.18 -4.49 -12.16
C ARG A 417 2.61 -5.88 -12.64
N SER A 418 2.84 -6.07 -13.93
CA SER A 418 3.22 -7.36 -14.49
C SER A 418 4.60 -7.81 -13.99
N CYS A 419 5.54 -6.86 -13.88
CA CYS A 419 6.84 -7.09 -13.25
C CYS A 419 6.66 -7.55 -11.80
N ALA A 420 5.81 -6.90 -11.01
CA ALA A 420 5.52 -7.26 -9.63
C ALA A 420 5.05 -8.71 -9.52
N LEU A 421 4.00 -9.08 -10.25
CA LEU A 421 3.47 -10.44 -10.22
C LEU A 421 4.52 -11.48 -10.63
N LYS A 422 5.34 -11.18 -11.64
CA LYS A 422 6.43 -12.06 -12.11
C LYS A 422 7.50 -12.25 -11.03
N VAL A 423 7.95 -11.17 -10.39
CA VAL A 423 8.95 -11.20 -9.31
C VAL A 423 8.43 -11.98 -8.10
N ILE A 424 7.21 -11.69 -7.64
CA ILE A 424 6.62 -12.33 -6.45
C ILE A 424 6.40 -13.83 -6.68
N ARG A 425 5.99 -14.23 -7.90
CA ARG A 425 5.89 -15.65 -8.28
C ARG A 425 7.27 -16.33 -8.29
N HIS A 426 8.31 -15.67 -8.80
CA HIS A 426 9.67 -16.22 -8.85
C HIS A 426 10.25 -16.48 -7.46
N PHE A 427 10.06 -15.55 -6.52
CA PHE A 427 10.44 -15.76 -5.12
C PHE A 427 9.57 -16.78 -4.40
N GLY A 428 8.42 -17.20 -4.96
CA GLY A 428 7.54 -18.19 -4.34
C GLY A 428 6.85 -17.68 -3.07
N ILE A 429 6.58 -16.38 -2.99
CA ILE A 429 5.91 -15.73 -1.84
C ILE A 429 4.48 -16.26 -1.70
N VAL A 430 4.02 -16.50 -0.47
CA VAL A 430 2.65 -16.94 -0.15
C VAL A 430 2.14 -16.12 1.04
N GLY A 431 1.23 -15.21 0.78
CA GLY A 431 0.80 -14.15 1.68
C GLY A 431 0.88 -12.80 0.98
N GLU A 432 1.26 -11.77 1.73
CA GLU A 432 1.48 -10.40 1.24
C GLU A 432 2.98 -10.09 1.12
N CYS A 433 3.29 -9.17 0.22
CA CYS A 433 4.58 -8.48 0.15
C CYS A 433 4.45 -7.10 -0.51
N ASN A 434 5.40 -6.22 -0.20
CA ASN A 434 5.58 -4.92 -0.83
C ASN A 434 6.76 -4.96 -1.81
N ILE A 435 6.63 -4.34 -2.98
CA ILE A 435 7.71 -4.17 -3.96
C ILE A 435 7.83 -2.70 -4.37
N GLN A 436 9.06 -2.21 -4.47
CA GLN A 436 9.36 -0.80 -4.78
C GLN A 436 10.14 -0.65 -6.07
N TYR A 437 9.80 0.40 -6.83
CA TYR A 437 10.38 0.73 -8.12
C TYR A 437 10.89 2.16 -8.14
N ALA A 438 12.00 2.37 -8.86
CA ALA A 438 12.35 3.66 -9.39
C ALA A 438 12.03 3.70 -10.88
N LEU A 439 11.11 4.57 -11.28
CA LEU A 439 10.69 4.77 -12.67
C LEU A 439 11.25 6.10 -13.20
N ASN A 440 11.85 6.06 -14.39
CA ASN A 440 12.35 7.25 -15.05
C ASN A 440 11.17 8.17 -15.44
N PRO A 441 11.19 9.47 -15.09
CA PRO A 441 10.07 10.36 -15.39
C PRO A 441 9.90 10.69 -16.88
N LYS A 442 10.84 10.28 -17.74
CA LYS A 442 10.84 10.60 -19.18
C LYS A 442 10.76 9.37 -20.08
N THR A 443 11.04 8.18 -19.56
CA THR A 443 11.13 6.94 -20.34
C THR A 443 10.52 5.79 -19.55
N GLU A 444 10.27 4.66 -20.20
CA GLU A 444 9.77 3.43 -19.55
C GLU A 444 10.89 2.65 -18.82
N GLU A 445 12.07 3.27 -18.63
CA GLU A 445 13.16 2.64 -17.89
C GLU A 445 12.83 2.62 -16.40
N TYR A 446 12.88 1.43 -15.79
CA TYR A 446 12.72 1.26 -14.36
C TYR A 446 13.77 0.33 -13.77
N TYR A 447 13.93 0.42 -12.46
CA TYR A 447 14.72 -0.50 -11.65
C TYR A 447 13.90 -0.94 -10.44
N ILE A 448 14.03 -2.22 -10.07
CA ILE A 448 13.51 -2.73 -8.81
C ILE A 448 14.47 -2.32 -7.69
N ILE A 449 13.93 -1.70 -6.64
CA ILE A 449 14.70 -1.19 -5.51
C ILE A 449 14.81 -2.25 -4.42
N GLU A 450 13.67 -2.78 -3.98
CA GLU A 450 13.60 -3.82 -2.96
C GLU A 450 12.24 -4.55 -3.00
N VAL A 451 12.21 -5.73 -2.37
CA VAL A 451 10.99 -6.48 -2.07
C VAL A 451 10.97 -6.77 -0.58
N ASN A 452 9.92 -6.34 0.10
CA ASN A 452 9.68 -6.65 1.50
C ASN A 452 8.70 -7.82 1.57
N ALA A 453 9.20 -9.04 1.78
CA ALA A 453 8.41 -10.26 1.90
C ALA A 453 7.70 -10.41 3.27
N ARG A 454 7.10 -9.33 3.75
CA ARG A 454 6.45 -9.20 5.06
C ARG A 454 5.49 -8.02 5.08
N LEU A 455 4.54 -8.08 6.02
CA LEU A 455 3.77 -6.91 6.39
C LEU A 455 4.70 -5.77 6.83
N SER A 456 4.30 -4.58 6.46
CA SER A 456 5.06 -3.34 6.52
C SER A 456 4.14 -2.16 6.83
N ARG A 457 4.72 -0.98 7.06
CA ARG A 457 3.94 0.25 7.15
C ARG A 457 3.12 0.50 5.87
N SER A 458 3.72 0.25 4.70
CA SER A 458 3.03 0.34 3.40
C SER A 458 1.81 -0.59 3.33
N SER A 459 1.91 -1.83 3.83
CA SER A 459 0.78 -2.75 3.87
C SER A 459 -0.34 -2.31 4.83
N ALA A 460 0.00 -1.68 5.96
CA ALA A 460 -0.99 -1.13 6.88
C ALA A 460 -1.70 0.07 6.25
N LEU A 461 -0.92 1.00 5.67
CA LEU A 461 -1.43 2.13 4.91
C LEU A 461 -2.36 1.68 3.78
N ALA A 462 -1.93 0.71 2.96
CA ALA A 462 -2.74 0.17 1.88
C ALA A 462 -4.03 -0.51 2.37
N SER A 463 -3.98 -1.20 3.51
CA SER A 463 -5.19 -1.78 4.11
C SER A 463 -6.21 -0.72 4.49
N LYS A 464 -5.75 0.41 5.05
CA LYS A 464 -6.62 1.54 5.40
C LYS A 464 -7.06 2.32 4.17
N ALA A 465 -6.19 2.49 3.18
CA ALA A 465 -6.48 3.23 1.95
C ALA A 465 -7.54 2.53 1.09
N THR A 466 -7.49 1.20 1.01
CA THR A 466 -8.35 0.40 0.12
C THR A 466 -9.57 -0.20 0.83
N GLY A 467 -9.50 -0.38 2.15
CA GLY A 467 -10.45 -1.21 2.92
C GLY A 467 -10.14 -2.71 2.87
N TYR A 468 -9.15 -3.14 2.10
CA TYR A 468 -8.74 -4.54 1.96
C TYR A 468 -7.84 -4.98 3.11
N PRO A 469 -8.23 -5.94 3.97
CA PRO A 469 -7.47 -6.26 5.18
C PRO A 469 -6.30 -7.23 4.88
N LEU A 470 -5.18 -6.69 4.37
CA LEU A 470 -4.01 -7.47 3.91
C LEU A 470 -3.50 -8.46 4.95
N ALA A 471 -3.35 -8.02 6.20
CA ALA A 471 -2.88 -8.83 7.32
C ALA A 471 -3.80 -10.04 7.61
N TYR A 472 -5.12 -9.83 7.58
CA TYR A 472 -6.13 -10.87 7.79
C TYR A 472 -6.13 -11.87 6.63
N VAL A 473 -6.16 -11.38 5.38
CA VAL A 473 -6.15 -12.23 4.19
C VAL A 473 -4.89 -13.08 4.18
N ALA A 474 -3.73 -12.46 4.41
CA ALA A 474 -2.47 -13.17 4.35
C ALA A 474 -2.30 -14.21 5.48
N ALA A 475 -2.92 -14.02 6.65
CA ALA A 475 -3.05 -15.08 7.66
C ALA A 475 -3.86 -16.29 7.15
N LYS A 476 -4.98 -16.07 6.44
CA LYS A 476 -5.77 -17.15 5.83
C LYS A 476 -4.99 -17.85 4.72
N LEU A 477 -4.24 -17.12 3.90
CA LEU A 477 -3.38 -17.68 2.86
C LEU A 477 -2.26 -18.54 3.43
N ALA A 478 -1.69 -18.14 4.58
CA ALA A 478 -0.68 -18.91 5.30
C ALA A 478 -1.21 -20.29 5.77
N LEU A 479 -2.53 -20.43 5.96
CA LEU A 479 -3.21 -21.69 6.26
C LEU A 479 -3.51 -22.54 5.00
N GLY A 480 -3.10 -22.07 3.82
CA GLY A 480 -3.32 -22.75 2.54
C GLY A 480 -4.69 -22.48 1.93
N LYS A 481 -5.43 -21.46 2.38
CA LYS A 481 -6.67 -21.03 1.70
C LYS A 481 -6.35 -20.34 0.39
N ALA A 482 -7.26 -20.48 -0.59
CA ALA A 482 -7.16 -19.78 -1.86
C ALA A 482 -7.84 -18.40 -1.76
N LEU A 483 -7.33 -17.40 -2.49
CA LEU A 483 -7.94 -16.07 -2.55
C LEU A 483 -9.45 -16.10 -2.89
N PRO A 484 -9.93 -16.88 -3.88
CA PRO A 484 -11.35 -16.93 -4.23
C PRO A 484 -12.24 -17.57 -3.16
N THR A 485 -11.65 -18.19 -2.13
CA THR A 485 -12.40 -18.83 -1.02
C THR A 485 -12.49 -17.96 0.23
N ILE A 486 -11.76 -16.84 0.25
CA ILE A 486 -11.80 -15.87 1.33
C ILE A 486 -12.83 -14.81 0.93
N ASN A 487 -13.76 -14.48 1.83
CA ASN A 487 -14.76 -13.46 1.58
C ASN A 487 -14.16 -12.05 1.71
N ASN A 488 -14.63 -11.11 0.88
CA ASN A 488 -14.41 -9.70 1.11
C ASN A 488 -15.33 -9.24 2.26
N SER A 489 -14.73 -8.87 3.40
CA SER A 489 -15.46 -8.42 4.59
C SER A 489 -16.21 -7.10 4.40
N VAL A 490 -15.82 -6.28 3.42
CA VAL A 490 -16.44 -4.97 3.17
C VAL A 490 -17.75 -5.12 2.39
N THR A 491 -17.79 -5.98 1.36
CA THR A 491 -19.00 -6.19 0.54
C THR A 491 -19.87 -7.35 1.01
N GLY A 492 -19.32 -8.29 1.79
CA GLY A 492 -20.00 -9.49 2.28
C GLY A 492 -20.36 -10.54 1.21
N LYS A 493 -20.35 -10.16 -0.07
CA LYS A 493 -20.84 -10.96 -1.20
C LYS A 493 -19.76 -11.38 -2.19
N THR A 494 -18.67 -10.61 -2.27
CA THR A 494 -17.55 -10.90 -3.19
C THR A 494 -16.41 -11.61 -2.47
N THR A 495 -15.41 -12.04 -3.23
CA THR A 495 -14.23 -12.74 -2.70
C THR A 495 -13.07 -11.77 -2.48
N ALA A 496 -12.03 -12.19 -1.77
CA ALA A 496 -10.77 -11.44 -1.65
C ALA A 496 -9.92 -11.50 -2.93
N CYS A 497 -10.33 -12.23 -3.97
CA CYS A 497 -9.59 -12.33 -5.22
C CYS A 497 -9.97 -11.21 -6.21
N PHE A 498 -9.62 -9.97 -5.89
CA PHE A 498 -9.84 -8.79 -6.75
C PHE A 498 -8.78 -7.72 -6.49
N GLU A 499 -8.64 -6.78 -7.41
CA GLU A 499 -7.83 -5.57 -7.22
C GLU A 499 -8.76 -4.40 -6.87
N PRO A 500 -8.63 -3.78 -5.68
CA PRO A 500 -9.48 -2.67 -5.27
C PRO A 500 -9.52 -1.50 -6.27
N SER A 501 -10.69 -0.90 -6.40
CA SER A 501 -10.92 0.32 -7.17
C SER A 501 -11.30 1.47 -6.23
N LEU A 502 -10.57 2.58 -6.33
CA LEU A 502 -10.72 3.73 -5.44
C LEU A 502 -11.34 4.90 -6.22
N ASP A 503 -12.51 5.39 -5.80
CA ASP A 503 -13.16 6.58 -6.34
C ASP A 503 -12.84 7.87 -5.55
N TYR A 504 -11.74 7.79 -4.79
CA TYR A 504 -11.15 8.84 -3.97
C TYR A 504 -9.61 8.76 -4.04
N CYS A 505 -8.97 9.80 -3.52
CA CYS A 505 -7.53 9.92 -3.39
C CYS A 505 -7.15 9.93 -1.90
N VAL A 506 -6.13 9.15 -1.57
CA VAL A 506 -5.55 9.05 -0.24
C VAL A 506 -4.19 9.75 -0.25
N VAL A 507 -3.92 10.54 0.78
CA VAL A 507 -2.62 11.19 1.00
C VAL A 507 -2.09 10.81 2.37
N LYS A 508 -0.89 10.23 2.42
CA LYS A 508 -0.13 10.00 3.64
C LYS A 508 0.96 11.04 3.81
N ILE A 509 1.09 11.58 5.02
CA ILE A 509 2.19 12.49 5.38
C ILE A 509 2.85 11.99 6.68
N PRO A 510 4.19 11.88 6.73
CA PRO A 510 4.89 11.53 7.97
C PRO A 510 4.79 12.63 9.03
N ARG A 511 4.94 12.24 10.29
CA ARG A 511 5.05 13.14 11.45
C ARG A 511 6.49 13.16 11.94
N TRP A 512 6.99 14.37 12.18
CA TRP A 512 8.33 14.60 12.73
C TRP A 512 8.28 15.35 14.06
N ASP A 513 9.20 14.98 14.97
CA ASP A 513 9.39 15.64 16.26
C ASP A 513 10.83 16.21 16.39
N LEU A 514 11.45 16.57 15.27
CA LEU A 514 12.85 16.99 15.18
C LEU A 514 13.18 18.21 16.06
N LYS A 515 12.20 19.10 16.30
CA LYS A 515 12.35 20.27 17.20
C LYS A 515 12.72 19.90 18.64
N LYS A 516 12.44 18.67 19.09
CA LYS A 516 12.82 18.18 20.42
C LYS A 516 14.32 17.86 20.52
N PHE A 517 15.02 17.76 19.39
CA PHE A 517 16.40 17.30 19.31
C PHE A 517 17.33 18.35 18.67
N LEU A 518 17.88 19.25 19.48
CA LEU A 518 18.72 20.38 19.02
C LEU A 518 19.98 19.97 18.22
N ARG A 519 20.47 18.74 18.40
CA ARG A 519 21.68 18.23 17.72
C ARG A 519 21.38 17.37 16.50
N VAL A 520 20.11 17.15 16.16
CA VAL A 520 19.70 16.35 15.01
C VAL A 520 19.40 17.27 13.84
N SER A 521 19.96 16.95 12.66
CA SER A 521 19.70 17.70 11.44
C SER A 521 18.23 17.56 11.01
N PRO A 522 17.55 18.67 10.64
CA PRO A 522 16.18 18.65 10.13
C PRO A 522 16.07 18.11 8.70
N LYS A 523 17.20 17.89 8.01
CA LYS A 523 17.20 17.33 6.65
C LYS A 523 16.67 15.90 6.66
N ILE A 524 15.79 15.59 5.73
CA ILE A 524 15.25 14.23 5.51
C ILE A 524 15.94 13.60 4.29
N GLY A 525 15.87 12.28 4.16
CA GLY A 525 16.57 11.55 3.10
C GLY A 525 16.28 10.05 3.18
N SER A 526 17.23 9.22 2.79
CA SER A 526 17.14 7.75 2.83
C SER A 526 17.04 7.14 4.23
N SER A 527 17.26 7.94 5.27
CA SER A 527 17.21 7.50 6.67
C SER A 527 15.97 8.03 7.36
N MET A 528 15.18 7.12 7.92
CA MET A 528 13.94 7.45 8.62
C MET A 528 14.20 8.19 9.95
N LYS A 529 13.43 9.26 10.18
CA LYS A 529 13.41 10.09 11.39
C LYS A 529 12.00 10.43 11.87
N SER A 530 10.99 10.18 11.05
CA SER A 530 9.58 10.29 11.37
C SER A 530 9.20 9.36 12.52
N VAL A 531 8.27 9.82 13.36
CA VAL A 531 7.83 9.15 14.60
C VAL A 531 6.40 8.60 14.51
N GLY A 532 5.75 8.82 13.37
CA GLY A 532 4.39 8.38 13.05
C GLY A 532 3.97 8.91 11.69
N GLU A 533 2.73 8.68 11.30
CA GLU A 533 2.16 9.13 10.05
C GLU A 533 0.66 9.40 10.15
N VAL A 534 0.15 10.18 9.20
CA VAL A 534 -1.29 10.42 9.04
C VAL A 534 -1.72 9.97 7.67
N MET A 535 -3.00 9.63 7.55
CA MET A 535 -3.64 9.37 6.26
C MET A 535 -4.89 10.24 6.17
N ALA A 536 -5.10 10.88 5.01
CA ALA A 536 -6.31 11.65 4.74
C ALA A 536 -6.94 11.20 3.43
N ILE A 537 -8.27 11.31 3.36
CA ILE A 537 -9.06 10.88 2.22
C ILE A 537 -9.87 12.06 1.69
N GLY A 538 -9.91 12.20 0.37
CA GLY A 538 -10.70 13.20 -0.33
C GLY A 538 -10.88 12.82 -1.80
N ARG A 539 -11.88 13.38 -2.48
CA ARG A 539 -12.11 13.06 -3.91
C ARG A 539 -11.31 13.93 -4.87
N LYS A 540 -10.47 14.79 -4.32
CA LYS A 540 -9.45 15.58 -5.02
C LYS A 540 -8.15 15.51 -4.24
N PHE A 541 -7.03 15.55 -4.96
CA PHE A 541 -5.71 15.66 -4.34
C PHE A 541 -5.64 16.87 -3.40
N GLU A 542 -6.14 18.03 -3.82
CA GLU A 542 -6.11 19.26 -3.00
C GLU A 542 -6.85 19.08 -1.66
N GLU A 543 -8.00 18.40 -1.69
CA GLU A 543 -8.80 18.12 -0.49
C GLU A 543 -8.06 17.20 0.48
N ALA A 544 -7.59 16.05 -0.02
CA ALA A 544 -6.87 15.07 0.78
C ALA A 544 -5.53 15.63 1.31
N PHE A 545 -4.79 16.36 0.49
CA PHE A 545 -3.50 16.95 0.85
C PHE A 545 -3.62 18.00 1.96
N GLN A 546 -4.61 18.89 1.89
CA GLN A 546 -4.80 19.90 2.94
C GLN A 546 -5.28 19.28 4.27
N LYS A 547 -6.15 18.26 4.21
CA LYS A 547 -6.54 17.49 5.41
C LYS A 547 -5.33 16.82 6.05
N ALA A 548 -4.52 16.12 5.26
CA ALA A 548 -3.32 15.44 5.77
C ALA A 548 -2.37 16.42 6.46
N LEU A 549 -2.13 17.61 5.87
CA LEU A 549 -1.29 18.63 6.49
C LEU A 549 -1.80 19.10 7.86
N ARG A 550 -3.12 19.22 8.04
CA ARG A 550 -3.72 19.58 9.34
C ARG A 550 -3.64 18.44 10.35
N MET A 551 -3.75 17.19 9.89
CA MET A 551 -3.64 16.00 10.74
C MET A 551 -2.22 15.82 11.32
N VAL A 552 -1.17 16.26 10.61
CA VAL A 552 0.23 16.15 11.06
C VAL A 552 0.51 17.02 12.29
N ASP A 553 -0.07 18.21 12.38
CA ASP A 553 0.19 19.15 13.47
C ASP A 553 -1.03 20.03 13.72
N GLU A 554 -1.53 20.07 14.96
CA GLU A 554 -2.69 20.88 15.36
C GLU A 554 -2.49 22.39 15.12
N ALA A 555 -1.24 22.86 15.07
CA ALA A 555 -0.92 24.24 14.75
C ALA A 555 -1.03 24.53 13.24
N CYS A 556 -0.95 23.51 12.40
CA CYS A 556 -1.03 23.62 10.95
C CYS A 556 -2.48 23.88 10.53
N ILE A 557 -2.69 24.94 9.75
CA ILE A 557 -4.03 25.26 9.21
C ILE A 557 -4.25 24.63 7.83
N GLY A 558 -3.24 24.06 7.19
CA GLY A 558 -3.26 23.49 5.84
C GLY A 558 -2.02 23.91 5.04
N PHE A 559 -2.12 23.97 3.71
CA PHE A 559 -1.01 24.40 2.84
C PHE A 559 -0.85 25.93 2.86
N ASP A 560 -0.18 26.43 3.91
CA ASP A 560 -0.03 27.86 4.20
C ASP A 560 1.26 28.46 3.58
N PRO A 561 1.16 29.45 2.68
CA PRO A 561 2.31 30.12 2.08
C PRO A 561 3.01 31.13 3.00
N TYR A 562 2.44 31.44 4.17
CA TYR A 562 2.96 32.47 5.08
C TYR A 562 3.79 31.91 6.24
N GLY A 563 3.83 30.59 6.42
CA GLY A 563 4.48 29.94 7.55
C GLY A 563 6.00 29.97 7.50
N GLU A 564 6.60 29.89 6.31
CA GLU A 564 8.04 29.79 6.10
C GLU A 564 8.54 30.79 5.05
N GLN A 565 9.85 31.10 5.08
CA GLN A 565 10.49 31.91 4.04
C GLN A 565 11.02 31.03 2.91
N VAL A 566 11.11 31.61 1.71
CA VAL A 566 11.65 30.90 0.55
C VAL A 566 13.16 30.81 0.65
N THR A 567 13.65 29.58 0.73
CA THR A 567 15.08 29.27 0.64
C THR A 567 15.27 28.22 -0.44
N GLU A 568 16.00 28.52 -1.52
CA GLU A 568 16.25 27.53 -2.60
C GLU A 568 17.01 26.29 -2.09
N GLN A 569 17.78 26.45 -1.02
CA GLN A 569 18.44 25.35 -0.32
C GLN A 569 17.42 24.35 0.24
N ASP A 570 16.38 24.81 0.95
CA ASP A 570 15.37 23.92 1.55
C ASP A 570 14.44 23.27 0.50
N LEU A 571 14.35 23.85 -0.71
CA LEU A 571 13.66 23.24 -1.85
C LEU A 571 14.49 22.07 -2.44
N SER A 572 15.81 22.26 -2.54
CA SER A 572 16.75 21.31 -3.15
C SER A 572 17.24 20.23 -2.18
N GLU A 573 17.34 20.57 -0.90
CA GLU A 573 17.72 19.70 0.21
C GLU A 573 16.49 19.53 1.12
N PRO A 574 15.77 18.40 1.02
CA PRO A 574 14.47 18.24 1.66
C PRO A 574 14.56 18.28 3.20
N THR A 575 13.60 18.95 3.82
CA THR A 575 13.42 19.05 5.29
C THR A 575 11.97 18.72 5.67
N ASP A 576 11.69 18.58 6.97
CA ASP A 576 10.31 18.41 7.50
C ASP A 576 9.37 19.60 7.21
N LYS A 577 9.91 20.72 6.71
CA LYS A 577 9.16 21.94 6.35
C LYS A 577 9.13 22.24 4.86
N ARG A 578 9.70 21.38 4.02
CA ARG A 578 9.83 21.58 2.57
C ARG A 578 8.52 22.01 1.90
N MET A 579 7.39 21.38 2.23
CA MET A 579 6.09 21.71 1.63
C MET A 579 5.65 23.16 1.89
N PHE A 580 5.94 23.71 3.07
CA PHE A 580 5.63 25.11 3.38
C PHE A 580 6.55 26.08 2.62
N VAL A 581 7.81 25.69 2.41
CA VAL A 581 8.73 26.45 1.54
C VAL A 581 8.27 26.43 0.08
N VAL A 582 7.73 25.30 -0.40
CA VAL A 582 7.09 25.20 -1.73
C VAL A 582 5.88 26.13 -1.83
N ALA A 583 5.01 26.15 -0.81
CA ALA A 583 3.87 27.07 -0.76
C ALA A 583 4.31 28.54 -0.83
N ALA A 584 5.33 28.91 -0.04
CA ALA A 584 5.91 30.24 -0.03
C ALA A 584 6.54 30.59 -1.40
N ALA A 585 7.21 29.65 -2.06
CA ALA A 585 7.83 29.86 -3.36
C ALA A 585 6.79 30.12 -4.46
N LEU A 586 5.70 29.33 -4.47
CA LEU A 586 4.55 29.54 -5.36
C LEU A 586 3.93 30.93 -5.15
N LYS A 587 3.77 31.37 -3.90
CA LYS A 587 3.24 32.71 -3.57
C LYS A 587 4.18 33.83 -4.04
N ASN A 588 5.49 33.60 -4.02
CA ASN A 588 6.51 34.52 -4.53
C ASN A 588 6.70 34.44 -6.07
N GLY A 589 5.83 33.73 -6.79
CA GLY A 589 5.79 33.73 -8.25
C GLY A 589 6.75 32.75 -8.93
N TYR A 590 7.30 31.76 -8.20
CA TYR A 590 8.07 30.68 -8.83
C TYR A 590 7.17 29.85 -9.77
N THR A 591 7.69 29.50 -10.94
CA THR A 591 6.97 28.64 -11.89
C THR A 591 7.05 27.17 -11.47
N VAL A 592 6.11 26.36 -11.98
CA VAL A 592 6.08 24.91 -11.74
C VAL A 592 7.36 24.25 -12.25
N GLU A 593 7.89 24.70 -13.39
CA GLU A 593 9.12 24.18 -14.00
C GLU A 593 10.33 24.46 -13.10
N ARG A 594 10.44 25.68 -12.57
CA ARG A 594 11.52 26.04 -11.64
C ARG A 594 11.45 25.20 -10.36
N LEU A 595 10.25 24.97 -9.84
CA LEU A 595 10.07 24.12 -8.66
C LEU A 595 10.38 22.66 -8.96
N TYR A 596 10.01 22.15 -10.14
CA TYR A 596 10.40 20.80 -10.59
C TYR A 596 11.92 20.67 -10.69
N GLU A 597 12.61 21.68 -11.22
CA GLU A 597 14.08 21.67 -11.31
C GLU A 597 14.76 21.53 -9.95
N LEU A 598 14.29 22.29 -8.97
CA LEU A 598 14.82 22.31 -7.60
C LEU A 598 14.42 21.06 -6.82
N THR A 599 13.15 20.68 -6.90
CA THR A 599 12.57 19.68 -5.99
C THR A 599 12.55 18.26 -6.56
N LYS A 600 12.44 18.13 -7.88
CA LYS A 600 12.09 16.90 -8.63
C LYS A 600 10.74 16.28 -8.27
N ILE A 601 9.87 17.01 -7.56
CA ILE A 601 8.46 16.62 -7.37
C ILE A 601 7.75 16.76 -8.72
N ASP A 602 6.99 15.75 -9.15
CA ASP A 602 6.32 15.76 -10.45
C ASP A 602 5.47 17.04 -10.64
N ALA A 603 5.53 17.59 -11.86
CA ALA A 603 4.86 18.84 -12.21
C ALA A 603 3.34 18.79 -11.97
N TRP A 604 2.71 17.61 -12.05
CA TRP A 604 1.30 17.45 -11.74
C TRP A 604 1.00 17.84 -10.28
N PHE A 605 1.76 17.31 -9.31
CA PHE A 605 1.56 17.63 -7.89
C PHE A 605 1.83 19.12 -7.63
N LEU A 606 2.90 19.67 -8.20
CA LEU A 606 3.23 21.09 -8.07
C LEU A 606 2.13 21.99 -8.67
N GLN A 607 1.52 21.60 -9.78
CA GLN A 607 0.39 22.32 -10.37
C GLN A 607 -0.84 22.26 -9.46
N LYS A 608 -1.12 21.13 -8.80
CA LYS A 608 -2.21 21.04 -7.81
C LYS A 608 -1.93 21.91 -6.59
N MET A 609 -0.70 21.92 -6.08
CA MET A 609 -0.28 22.81 -5.00
C MET A 609 -0.42 24.29 -5.40
N LYS A 610 -0.07 24.63 -6.66
CA LYS A 610 -0.28 25.97 -7.21
C LYS A 610 -1.76 26.36 -7.20
N ASN A 611 -2.67 25.45 -7.58
CA ASN A 611 -4.11 25.75 -7.53
C ASN A 611 -4.59 26.14 -6.12
N ILE A 612 -4.04 25.51 -5.08
CA ILE A 612 -4.33 25.85 -3.67
C ILE A 612 -3.84 27.28 -3.37
N VAL A 613 -2.61 27.62 -3.75
CA VAL A 613 -2.02 28.95 -3.51
C VAL A 613 -2.72 30.05 -4.32
N ASP A 614 -3.14 29.74 -5.55
CA ASP A 614 -3.94 30.64 -6.39
C ASP A 614 -5.31 30.92 -5.73
N LEU A 615 -5.98 29.88 -5.23
CA LEU A 615 -7.25 30.03 -4.52
C LEU A 615 -7.08 30.77 -3.19
N ASN A 616 -5.99 30.53 -2.47
CA ASN A 616 -5.63 31.27 -1.27
C ASN A 616 -5.51 32.78 -1.58
N THR A 617 -4.77 33.13 -2.64
CA THR A 617 -4.62 34.52 -3.12
C THR A 617 -5.94 35.12 -3.59
N TYR A 618 -6.82 34.33 -4.21
CA TYR A 618 -8.15 34.78 -4.60
C TYR A 618 -9.02 35.10 -3.37
N LEU A 619 -9.01 34.25 -2.33
CA LEU A 619 -9.76 34.44 -1.10
C LEU A 619 -9.29 35.66 -0.28
N GLU A 620 -8.00 36.01 -0.36
CA GLU A 620 -7.47 37.25 0.24
C GLU A 620 -8.11 38.52 -0.35
N GLY A 621 -8.70 38.44 -1.54
CA GLY A 621 -9.38 39.57 -2.19
C GLY A 621 -10.74 39.92 -1.59
N PHE A 622 -11.30 39.06 -0.73
CA PHE A 622 -12.66 39.20 -0.22
C PHE A 622 -12.68 39.58 1.26
N GLY A 623 -13.64 40.44 1.64
CA GLY A 623 -14.05 40.56 3.03
C GLY A 623 -14.99 39.40 3.42
N GLN A 624 -15.09 39.10 4.71
CA GLN A 624 -15.94 38.02 5.20
C GLN A 624 -17.42 38.13 4.77
N ARG A 625 -17.93 39.37 4.62
CA ARG A 625 -19.31 39.63 4.18
C ARG A 625 -19.53 39.46 2.68
N ASP A 626 -18.45 39.37 1.90
CA ASP A 626 -18.48 39.28 0.44
C ASP A 626 -18.39 37.84 -0.06
N LEU A 627 -18.26 36.86 0.86
CA LEU A 627 -18.19 35.44 0.53
C LEU A 627 -19.56 34.92 0.08
N THR A 628 -19.65 34.55 -1.19
CA THR A 628 -20.83 33.86 -1.72
C THR A 628 -20.77 32.36 -1.46
N ARG A 629 -21.93 31.70 -1.54
CA ARG A 629 -22.06 30.24 -1.43
C ARG A 629 -21.07 29.50 -2.33
N ASP A 630 -20.96 29.89 -3.59
CA ASP A 630 -20.11 29.19 -4.57
C ASP A 630 -18.61 29.36 -4.27
N ILE A 631 -18.20 30.51 -3.74
CA ILE A 631 -16.81 30.75 -3.33
C ILE A 631 -16.45 29.85 -2.16
N ILE A 632 -17.31 29.79 -1.13
CA ILE A 632 -17.10 28.92 0.03
C ILE A 632 -17.07 27.46 -0.42
N LEU A 633 -18.06 26.99 -1.18
CA LEU A 633 -18.11 25.61 -1.66
C LEU A 633 -16.84 25.25 -2.45
N LYS A 634 -16.37 26.12 -3.35
CA LYS A 634 -15.13 25.89 -4.09
C LYS A 634 -13.92 25.78 -3.16
N ALA A 635 -13.82 26.65 -2.15
CA ALA A 635 -12.75 26.56 -1.15
C ALA A 635 -12.81 25.24 -0.36
N LYS A 636 -14.00 24.82 0.08
CA LYS A 636 -14.19 23.56 0.80
C LYS A 636 -13.86 22.34 -0.06
N GLN A 637 -14.23 22.33 -1.34
CA GLN A 637 -13.89 21.27 -2.31
C GLN A 637 -12.38 21.13 -2.56
N TYR A 638 -11.60 22.18 -2.30
CA TYR A 638 -10.14 22.19 -2.33
C TYR A 638 -9.52 21.86 -0.97
N GLY A 639 -10.32 21.58 0.06
CA GLY A 639 -9.86 21.22 1.41
C GLY A 639 -9.54 22.40 2.33
N PHE A 640 -9.97 23.62 2.03
CA PHE A 640 -9.78 24.76 2.95
C PHE A 640 -10.64 24.59 4.21
N SER A 641 -10.03 24.71 5.38
CA SER A 641 -10.74 24.77 6.66
C SER A 641 -11.44 26.12 6.85
N ASP A 642 -12.48 26.14 7.68
CA ASP A 642 -13.21 27.34 8.07
C ASP A 642 -12.25 28.34 8.74
N LYS A 643 -11.27 27.82 9.49
CA LYS A 643 -10.17 28.59 10.08
C LYS A 643 -9.27 29.26 9.05
N GLN A 644 -8.90 28.58 7.96
CA GLN A 644 -8.13 29.18 6.86
C GLN A 644 -8.93 30.29 6.18
N ILE A 645 -10.18 30.02 5.80
CA ILE A 645 -11.05 31.00 5.12
C ILE A 645 -11.25 32.25 5.99
N GLY A 646 -11.52 32.05 7.29
CA GLY A 646 -11.69 33.15 8.25
C GLY A 646 -10.41 33.96 8.45
N THR A 647 -9.25 33.32 8.42
CA THR A 647 -7.95 34.01 8.54
C THR A 647 -7.66 34.86 7.30
N LEU A 648 -7.86 34.32 6.11
CA LEU A 648 -7.57 35.01 4.84
C LEU A 648 -8.48 36.21 4.61
N THR A 649 -9.77 36.09 4.92
CA THR A 649 -10.76 37.15 4.70
C THR A 649 -10.72 38.27 5.74
N CYS A 650 -10.06 38.03 6.88
CA CYS A 650 -9.76 39.06 7.87
C CYS A 650 -8.58 39.97 7.46
N LEU A 651 -7.70 39.53 6.54
CA LEU A 651 -6.55 40.33 6.10
C LEU A 651 -6.98 41.59 5.32
N MET A 652 -8.07 41.52 4.54
CA MET A 652 -8.62 42.66 3.80
C MET A 652 -9.22 43.75 4.70
N THR A 653 -9.88 43.38 5.79
CA THR A 653 -10.47 44.36 6.73
C THR A 653 -9.40 45.22 7.40
N SER A 654 -8.15 44.75 7.46
CA SER A 654 -7.00 45.54 7.93
C SER A 654 -6.36 46.44 6.87
N LYS A 655 -6.55 46.14 5.57
CA LYS A 655 -5.97 46.90 4.43
C LYS A 655 -6.89 48.01 3.91
N LEU A 656 -8.19 47.98 4.22
CA LEU A 656 -9.12 49.06 3.90
C LEU A 656 -8.92 50.26 4.84
N LYS A 657 -8.15 51.26 4.39
CA LYS A 657 -8.22 52.62 4.93
C LYS A 657 -9.66 53.14 4.83
N TYR A 658 -10.22 53.54 5.96
CA TYR A 658 -11.50 54.23 6.11
C TYR A 658 -11.80 55.24 4.98
N PRO A 659 -13.00 55.25 4.38
CA PRO A 659 -13.53 56.47 3.79
C PRO A 659 -13.95 57.45 4.89
N SER A 660 -13.77 58.74 4.61
CA SER A 660 -13.94 59.88 5.53
C SER A 660 -15.23 59.89 6.36
N PRO A 661 -15.22 60.45 7.58
CA PRO A 661 -16.39 60.48 8.45
C PRO A 661 -17.35 61.62 8.08
N ARG A 662 -18.44 61.31 7.38
CA ARG A 662 -19.67 62.14 7.39
C ARG A 662 -20.93 61.27 7.38
N SER A 663 -21.33 60.79 8.55
CA SER A 663 -22.73 60.79 9.00
C SER A 663 -22.80 60.29 10.45
N LYS A 664 -23.50 61.05 11.29
CA LYS A 664 -23.73 60.79 12.71
C LYS A 664 -24.56 59.51 12.86
N ILE A 665 -24.13 58.55 13.69
CA ILE A 665 -24.99 57.74 14.58
C ILE A 665 -24.12 57.00 15.63
N ARG A 666 -24.52 57.18 16.89
CA ARG A 666 -24.25 56.48 18.17
C ARG A 666 -22.85 55.97 18.54
N ARG A 667 -22.33 56.62 19.60
CA ARG A 667 -21.28 56.18 20.53
C ARG A 667 -21.56 54.78 21.11
N ILE A 668 -20.67 53.83 20.83
CA ILE A 668 -20.24 52.78 21.76
C ILE A 668 -18.71 52.90 21.86
N SER A 669 -18.16 52.71 23.06
CA SER A 669 -16.85 53.19 23.50
C SER A 669 -15.64 52.61 22.74
N ASN A 670 -15.12 53.37 21.77
CA ASN A 670 -13.87 53.13 21.04
C ASN A 670 -12.61 53.49 21.86
N ARG A 671 -12.44 52.96 23.07
CA ARG A 671 -11.19 53.15 23.85
C ARG A 671 -10.29 51.91 23.90
N THR A 672 -10.80 50.72 23.56
CA THR A 672 -10.03 49.47 23.54
C THR A 672 -9.37 49.19 22.19
N ILE A 673 -9.97 49.65 21.08
CA ILE A 673 -9.47 49.39 19.71
C ILE A 673 -8.29 50.31 19.33
N PHE A 674 -8.21 51.52 19.90
CA PHE A 674 -7.23 52.52 19.47
C PHE A 674 -5.81 52.31 20.04
N LYS A 675 -5.64 51.49 21.09
CA LYS A 675 -4.31 51.19 21.67
C LYS A 675 -3.63 49.95 21.06
N ALA A 676 -4.34 49.14 20.27
CA ALA A 676 -3.77 47.94 19.65
C ALA A 676 -3.04 48.22 18.30
N ASN A 677 -3.43 49.28 17.59
CA ASN A 677 -2.95 49.52 16.22
C ASN A 677 -1.51 50.05 16.09
N ASN A 678 -0.89 50.58 17.16
CA ASN A 678 0.48 51.11 17.10
C ASN A 678 1.56 50.14 17.62
N LYS A 679 1.21 48.89 17.94
CA LYS A 679 2.17 47.86 18.40
C LYS A 679 2.01 46.48 17.75
N ALA A 680 1.14 46.31 16.75
CA ALA A 680 0.96 45.04 16.07
C ALA A 680 1.99 44.84 14.94
N LYS A 681 3.23 44.48 15.34
CA LYS A 681 4.22 43.85 14.45
C LYS A 681 4.16 42.31 14.51
N ASN A 682 3.16 41.75 15.20
CA ASN A 682 3.09 40.32 15.46
C ASN A 682 1.69 39.76 15.16
N ILE A 683 1.64 38.80 14.24
CA ILE A 683 0.51 37.95 13.85
C ILE A 683 -0.13 37.26 15.08
N SER A 684 0.62 37.11 16.19
CA SER A 684 0.13 36.50 17.43
C SER A 684 -1.01 37.26 18.12
N SER A 685 -1.21 38.56 17.84
CA SER A 685 -2.34 39.32 18.40
C SER A 685 -3.66 39.14 17.63
N VAL A 686 -3.60 38.69 16.37
CA VAL A 686 -4.77 38.29 15.58
C VAL A 686 -5.27 36.90 16.00
N ALA A 687 -4.37 36.04 16.50
CA ALA A 687 -4.69 34.68 16.96
C ALA A 687 -5.76 34.59 18.06
N GLN A 688 -5.90 35.61 18.92
CA GLN A 688 -6.99 35.67 19.92
C GLN A 688 -8.37 35.98 19.29
N ALA A 689 -8.40 36.56 18.09
CA ALA A 689 -9.62 36.79 17.30
C ALA A 689 -9.97 35.61 16.37
N VAL A 690 -9.07 34.64 16.17
CA VAL A 690 -9.23 33.50 15.23
C VAL A 690 -10.40 32.57 15.59
N LYS A 691 -10.71 32.40 16.88
CA LYS A 691 -11.91 31.61 17.29
C LYS A 691 -13.22 32.27 16.87
N SER A 692 -13.27 33.60 16.80
CA SER A 692 -14.47 34.32 16.40
C SER A 692 -14.69 34.33 14.88
N THR A 693 -13.62 34.21 14.09
CA THR A 693 -13.71 34.21 12.62
C THR A 693 -14.01 32.81 12.07
N GLU A 694 -13.44 31.75 12.64
CA GLU A 694 -13.76 30.35 12.30
C GLU A 694 -15.26 30.05 12.50
N LEU A 695 -15.81 30.37 13.67
CA LEU A 695 -17.24 30.17 13.97
C LEU A 695 -18.15 30.99 13.06
N ALA A 696 -17.73 32.19 12.67
CA ALA A 696 -18.52 33.02 11.77
C ALA A 696 -18.54 32.48 10.33
N VAL A 697 -17.41 31.94 9.83
CA VAL A 697 -17.39 31.22 8.55
C VAL A 697 -18.24 29.96 8.62
N ARG A 698 -18.14 29.19 9.71
CA ARG A 698 -18.97 28.00 9.94
C ARG A 698 -20.48 28.34 9.93
N HIS A 699 -20.89 29.37 10.65
CA HIS A 699 -22.29 29.81 10.68
C HIS A 699 -22.79 30.21 9.28
N GLN A 700 -21.98 30.98 8.54
CA GLN A 700 -22.30 31.35 7.16
C GLN A 700 -22.40 30.13 6.23
N ARG A 701 -21.53 29.14 6.43
CA ARG A 701 -21.54 27.86 5.72
C ARG A 701 -22.82 27.06 6.02
N GLU A 702 -23.24 27.01 7.29
CA GLU A 702 -24.48 26.38 7.74
C GLU A 702 -25.73 27.11 7.19
N GLU A 703 -25.75 28.45 7.16
CA GLU A 703 -26.82 29.26 6.54
C GLU A 703 -26.98 28.96 5.04
N PHE A 704 -25.88 28.68 4.34
CA PHE A 704 -25.89 28.29 2.94
C PHE A 704 -26.15 26.80 2.69
N ASN A 705 -26.39 26.03 3.77
CA ASN A 705 -26.54 24.58 3.74
C ASN A 705 -25.36 23.88 3.04
N LEU A 706 -24.14 24.35 3.32
CA LEU A 706 -22.89 23.82 2.80
C LEU A 706 -22.25 22.87 3.81
N ILE A 707 -22.78 21.66 3.90
CA ILE A 707 -22.24 20.60 4.76
C ILE A 707 -21.44 19.59 3.93
N PRO A 708 -20.44 18.91 4.52
CA PRO A 708 -19.77 17.81 3.85
C PRO A 708 -20.71 16.60 3.75
N TYR A 709 -20.46 15.74 2.76
CA TYR A 709 -21.16 14.47 2.61
C TYR A 709 -20.33 13.32 3.15
N VAL A 710 -21.01 12.31 3.70
CA VAL A 710 -20.40 11.10 4.24
C VAL A 710 -20.35 10.06 3.13
N LYS A 711 -19.14 9.56 2.85
CA LYS A 711 -18.89 8.55 1.82
C LYS A 711 -18.29 7.28 2.39
N GLN A 712 -18.67 6.13 1.83
CA GLN A 712 -18.13 4.82 2.21
C GLN A 712 -16.84 4.50 1.46
N ILE A 713 -15.99 3.71 2.13
CA ILE A 713 -14.85 3.01 1.54
C ILE A 713 -15.32 1.57 1.32
N ASP A 714 -15.68 1.26 0.08
CA ASP A 714 -16.32 -0.01 -0.29
C ASP A 714 -15.41 -1.03 -0.99
N THR A 715 -14.14 -0.65 -1.23
CA THR A 715 -13.09 -1.39 -1.97
C THR A 715 -13.30 -1.51 -3.49
N VAL A 716 -14.48 -1.19 -4.03
CA VAL A 716 -14.88 -1.51 -5.42
C VAL A 716 -15.52 -0.33 -6.16
N ALA A 717 -15.37 0.90 -5.65
CA ALA A 717 -15.91 2.13 -6.27
C ALA A 717 -17.42 2.02 -6.59
N ALA A 718 -18.21 1.57 -5.61
CA ALA A 718 -19.65 1.36 -5.68
C ALA A 718 -20.13 0.30 -6.70
N GLU A 719 -19.27 -0.57 -7.22
CA GLU A 719 -19.70 -1.73 -8.02
C GLU A 719 -20.62 -2.66 -7.22
N TRP A 720 -20.31 -2.85 -5.93
CA TRP A 720 -21.12 -3.58 -4.97
C TRP A 720 -21.39 -2.73 -3.74
N PRO A 721 -22.58 -2.85 -3.11
CA PRO A 721 -22.87 -2.13 -1.88
C PRO A 721 -21.99 -2.63 -0.73
N ALA A 722 -21.43 -1.71 0.05
CA ALA A 722 -20.70 -2.04 1.27
C ALA A 722 -21.65 -2.39 2.42
N GLU A 723 -21.31 -3.43 3.17
CA GLU A 723 -21.97 -3.81 4.43
C GLU A 723 -21.30 -3.16 5.65
N THR A 724 -20.09 -2.63 5.48
CA THR A 724 -19.33 -1.95 6.54
C THR A 724 -19.49 -0.43 6.47
N ASN A 725 -19.40 0.22 7.64
CA ASN A 725 -19.43 1.68 7.75
C ASN A 725 -18.02 2.22 7.96
N TYR A 726 -17.17 2.05 6.95
CA TYR A 726 -15.85 2.69 6.90
C TYR A 726 -15.93 3.97 6.07
N LEU A 727 -15.73 5.13 6.69
CA LEU A 727 -16.26 6.42 6.23
C LEU A 727 -15.20 7.51 6.16
N TYR A 728 -15.42 8.45 5.23
CA TYR A 728 -14.73 9.73 5.18
C TYR A 728 -15.72 10.85 4.80
N LEU A 729 -15.34 12.11 5.04
CA LEU A 729 -16.13 13.27 4.64
C LEU A 729 -15.61 13.88 3.35
N THR A 730 -16.48 14.40 2.50
CA THR A 730 -16.05 15.19 1.34
C THR A 730 -17.06 16.25 0.94
N TYR A 731 -16.56 17.39 0.46
CA TYR A 731 -17.38 18.43 -0.18
C TYR A 731 -17.58 18.17 -1.70
N ASN A 732 -16.95 17.14 -2.24
CA ASN A 732 -17.05 16.70 -3.64
C ASN A 732 -18.11 15.59 -3.79
N GLY A 733 -19.26 15.76 -3.13
CA GLY A 733 -20.41 14.86 -3.16
C GLY A 733 -21.72 15.61 -3.26
N THR A 734 -22.81 14.87 -3.44
CA THR A 734 -24.18 15.40 -3.53
C THR A 734 -25.15 14.71 -2.58
N THR A 735 -24.80 13.54 -2.05
CA THR A 735 -25.60 12.73 -1.13
C THR A 735 -24.70 12.00 -0.14
N HIS A 736 -25.25 11.63 1.02
CA HIS A 736 -24.61 10.70 1.94
C HIS A 736 -24.83 9.26 1.47
N ASP A 737 -23.89 8.36 1.75
CA ASP A 737 -24.05 6.93 1.49
C ASP A 737 -24.79 6.20 2.63
N LEU A 738 -25.04 6.89 3.74
CA LEU A 738 -25.64 6.35 4.95
C LEU A 738 -26.72 7.27 5.52
N GLU A 739 -27.62 6.66 6.30
CA GLU A 739 -28.59 7.36 7.13
C GLU A 739 -28.03 7.64 8.54
N PHE A 740 -28.58 8.62 9.25
CA PHE A 740 -28.13 9.08 10.57
C PHE A 740 -29.25 8.98 11.61
N PRO A 741 -29.58 7.77 12.10
CA PRO A 741 -30.69 7.56 13.03
C PRO A 741 -30.43 8.08 14.46
N GLY A 742 -29.24 8.63 14.77
CA GLY A 742 -28.86 9.09 16.11
C GLY A 742 -28.45 7.97 17.07
N ASP A 743 -28.35 8.29 18.36
CA ASP A 743 -28.10 7.36 19.49
C ASP A 743 -26.76 6.58 19.46
N HIS A 744 -25.72 7.12 18.82
CA HIS A 744 -24.37 6.57 18.87
C HIS A 744 -23.50 7.33 19.88
N THR A 745 -22.56 6.63 20.51
CA THR A 745 -21.54 7.21 21.38
C THR A 745 -20.27 7.43 20.57
N MET A 746 -19.83 8.68 20.44
CA MET A 746 -18.59 9.02 19.74
C MET A 746 -17.37 8.82 20.65
N VAL A 747 -16.35 8.14 20.15
CA VAL A 747 -15.03 7.98 20.75
C VAL A 747 -14.01 8.63 19.83
N ILE A 748 -13.22 9.55 20.38
CA ILE A 748 -12.19 10.30 19.65
C ILE A 748 -10.84 9.63 19.89
N GLY A 749 -10.12 9.34 18.81
CA GLY A 749 -8.82 8.69 18.85
C GLY A 749 -7.69 9.60 19.31
N SER A 750 -6.48 9.03 19.32
CA SER A 750 -5.25 9.75 19.72
C SER A 750 -4.70 10.67 18.62
N GLY A 751 -5.13 10.50 17.37
CA GLY A 751 -4.44 11.05 16.22
C GLY A 751 -3.07 10.40 16.00
N VAL A 752 -2.19 11.14 15.35
CA VAL A 752 -0.85 10.66 14.96
C VAL A 752 0.05 10.37 16.16
N TYR A 753 0.82 9.29 16.08
CA TYR A 753 1.86 9.02 17.06
C TYR A 753 2.96 10.07 17.02
N ARG A 754 3.42 10.44 18.22
CA ARG A 754 4.49 11.40 18.46
C ARG A 754 5.16 11.11 19.79
N ILE A 755 6.32 11.69 20.06
CA ILE A 755 7.02 11.44 21.33
C ILE A 755 6.17 11.99 22.48
N GLY A 756 5.71 11.10 23.36
CA GLY A 756 4.79 11.39 24.46
C GLY A 756 3.31 11.07 24.19
N SER A 757 2.97 10.58 22.99
CA SER A 757 1.65 10.09 22.62
C SER A 757 1.77 8.94 21.63
N SER A 758 1.73 7.70 22.12
CA SER A 758 1.93 6.48 21.33
C SER A 758 0.77 5.48 21.50
N VAL A 759 1.03 4.20 21.26
CA VAL A 759 0.05 3.11 21.17
C VAL A 759 -0.79 2.93 22.44
N GLU A 760 -0.31 3.40 23.60
CA GLU A 760 -1.07 3.39 24.85
C GLU A 760 -2.43 4.10 24.75
N PHE A 761 -2.54 5.16 23.93
CA PHE A 761 -3.81 5.86 23.72
C PHE A 761 -4.73 5.12 22.75
N ASP A 762 -4.16 4.37 21.81
CA ASP A 762 -4.91 3.46 20.94
C ASP A 762 -5.53 2.32 21.77
N TRP A 763 -4.74 1.75 22.69
CA TRP A 763 -5.23 0.75 23.64
C TRP A 763 -6.40 1.25 24.49
N CYS A 764 -6.33 2.50 24.97
CA CYS A 764 -7.43 3.14 25.69
C CYS A 764 -8.69 3.27 24.83
N ALA A 765 -8.55 3.72 23.58
CA ALA A 765 -9.66 3.89 22.66
C ALA A 765 -10.34 2.55 22.32
N VAL A 766 -9.56 1.52 21.97
CA VAL A 766 -10.08 0.18 21.66
C VAL A 766 -10.76 -0.44 22.88
N SER A 767 -10.19 -0.28 24.07
CA SER A 767 -10.80 -0.76 25.32
C SER A 767 -12.14 -0.08 25.59
N CYS A 768 -12.22 1.24 25.39
CA CYS A 768 -13.46 1.99 25.53
C CYS A 768 -14.54 1.50 24.55
N LEU A 769 -14.19 1.34 23.27
CA LEU A 769 -15.10 0.80 22.24
C LEU A 769 -15.60 -0.60 22.60
N SER A 770 -14.71 -1.47 23.07
CA SER A 770 -15.05 -2.83 23.49
C SER A 770 -16.05 -2.85 24.66
N GLU A 771 -15.84 -2.01 25.68
CA GLU A 771 -16.76 -1.91 26.82
C GLU A 771 -18.11 -1.30 26.43
N LEU A 772 -18.13 -0.27 25.58
CA LEU A 772 -19.37 0.30 25.04
C LEU A 772 -20.17 -0.74 24.25
N ARG A 773 -19.50 -1.56 23.44
CA ARG A 773 -20.13 -2.68 22.72
C ARG A 773 -20.71 -3.72 23.67
N LYS A 774 -20.02 -4.07 24.77
CA LYS A 774 -20.55 -4.97 25.81
C LYS A 774 -21.78 -4.39 26.52
N LEU A 775 -21.86 -3.07 26.64
CA LEU A 775 -23.02 -2.35 27.17
C LEU A 775 -24.16 -2.19 26.14
N GLY A 776 -24.02 -2.76 24.94
CA GLY A 776 -25.02 -2.67 23.87
C GLY A 776 -25.15 -1.26 23.25
N ARG A 777 -24.15 -0.40 23.43
CA ARG A 777 -24.12 0.95 22.85
C ARG A 777 -23.53 0.90 21.45
N LYS A 778 -24.18 1.58 20.50
CA LYS A 778 -23.61 1.84 19.18
C LYS A 778 -22.53 2.90 19.29
N THR A 779 -21.47 2.76 18.51
CA THR A 779 -20.23 3.53 18.64
C THR A 779 -19.80 4.16 17.31
N ILE A 780 -19.31 5.39 17.40
CA ILE A 780 -18.63 6.10 16.30
C ILE A 780 -17.17 6.28 16.72
N MET A 781 -16.22 5.83 15.89
CA MET A 781 -14.80 6.12 16.08
C MET A 781 -14.36 7.21 15.10
N VAL A 782 -13.63 8.21 15.58
CA VAL A 782 -13.00 9.25 14.73
C VAL A 782 -11.49 9.23 14.99
N ASN A 783 -10.70 8.88 13.98
CA ASN A 783 -9.24 8.88 14.05
C ASN A 783 -8.64 8.92 12.63
N TYR A 784 -7.37 9.28 12.51
CA TYR A 784 -6.69 9.43 11.22
C TYR A 784 -5.29 8.79 11.16
N ASN A 785 -4.94 7.99 12.18
CA ASN A 785 -3.65 7.30 12.23
C ASN A 785 -3.77 5.90 11.60
N PRO A 786 -3.14 5.64 10.45
CA PRO A 786 -3.30 4.37 9.73
C PRO A 786 -2.63 3.17 10.43
N GLU A 787 -1.75 3.42 11.41
CA GLU A 787 -1.01 2.39 12.15
C GLU A 787 -1.83 1.79 13.32
N THR A 788 -3.06 2.24 13.55
CA THR A 788 -3.83 1.93 14.77
C THR A 788 -4.82 0.76 14.60
N VAL A 789 -5.09 0.06 15.70
CA VAL A 789 -6.19 -0.91 15.77
C VAL A 789 -7.53 -0.19 15.89
N SER A 790 -7.60 0.99 16.53
CA SER A 790 -8.86 1.74 16.61
C SER A 790 -9.42 2.16 15.25
N THR A 791 -8.58 2.30 14.23
CA THR A 791 -9.01 2.56 12.84
C THR A 791 -9.30 1.29 12.05
N ASP A 792 -9.52 0.15 12.71
CA ASP A 792 -10.13 -1.01 12.09
C ASP A 792 -11.66 -0.89 12.15
N TYR A 793 -12.31 -1.00 10.99
CA TYR A 793 -13.76 -0.86 10.87
C TYR A 793 -14.54 -1.95 11.64
N ASP A 794 -13.90 -3.07 11.99
CA ASP A 794 -14.52 -4.12 12.80
C ASP A 794 -14.65 -3.77 14.30
N ILE A 795 -13.95 -2.74 14.76
CA ILE A 795 -13.86 -2.38 16.19
C ILE A 795 -15.01 -1.46 16.64
N CYS A 796 -15.70 -0.79 15.71
CA CYS A 796 -16.81 0.12 15.99
C CYS A 796 -17.97 -0.08 14.99
N ASP A 797 -19.11 0.59 15.21
CA ASP A 797 -20.26 0.51 14.30
C ASP A 797 -20.13 1.47 13.11
N ARG A 798 -19.41 2.58 13.29
CA ARG A 798 -19.06 3.56 12.25
C ARG A 798 -17.65 4.06 12.51
N LEU A 799 -16.76 3.90 11.54
CA LEU A 799 -15.41 4.42 11.58
C LEU A 799 -15.30 5.61 10.63
N TYR A 800 -15.02 6.80 11.14
CA TYR A 800 -14.65 7.95 10.34
C TYR A 800 -13.12 8.09 10.34
N PHE A 801 -12.52 7.87 9.19
CA PHE A 801 -11.10 8.13 8.96
C PHE A 801 -10.90 9.63 8.65
N GLU A 802 -11.00 10.46 9.68
CA GLU A 802 -11.15 11.91 9.54
C GLU A 802 -10.35 12.74 10.54
N GLU A 803 -10.20 14.01 10.20
CA GLU A 803 -9.47 15.01 10.98
C GLU A 803 -10.11 15.21 12.37
N ILE A 804 -9.28 15.18 13.43
CA ILE A 804 -9.73 15.50 14.79
C ILE A 804 -9.57 17.01 15.01
N SER A 805 -10.42 17.80 14.36
CA SER A 805 -10.53 19.25 14.57
C SER A 805 -11.94 19.64 15.01
N PHE A 806 -12.08 20.83 15.59
CA PHE A 806 -13.38 21.33 16.04
C PHE A 806 -14.40 21.34 14.89
N GLU A 807 -13.99 21.80 13.70
CA GLU A 807 -14.83 21.85 12.52
C GLU A 807 -15.37 20.46 12.13
N VAL A 808 -14.47 19.49 11.98
CA VAL A 808 -14.81 18.16 11.45
C VAL A 808 -15.54 17.31 12.49
N VAL A 809 -15.11 17.35 13.75
CA VAL A 809 -15.79 16.63 14.83
C VAL A 809 -17.23 17.12 14.99
N MET A 810 -17.47 18.44 14.86
CA MET A 810 -18.83 18.99 14.89
C MET A 810 -19.63 18.66 13.63
N ASP A 811 -19.00 18.57 12.46
CA ASP A 811 -19.66 18.11 11.23
C ASP A 811 -20.10 16.63 11.30
N ILE A 812 -19.43 15.79 12.10
CA ILE A 812 -19.83 14.39 12.34
C ILE A 812 -20.88 14.28 13.47
N TYR A 813 -20.77 15.14 14.48
CA TYR A 813 -21.61 15.10 15.67
C TYR A 813 -23.03 15.63 15.42
N ASN A 814 -23.14 16.71 14.64
CA ASN A 814 -24.41 17.32 14.24
C ASN A 814 -25.09 16.52 13.13
#